data_AF-A0A8J6MZM6-F1
#
_entry.id   AF-A0A8J6MZM6-F1
#
_cell.length_a   1.000
_cell.length_b   1.000
_cell.length_c   1.000
_cell.angle_alpha   90.00
_cell.angle_beta   90.00
_cell.angle_gamma   90.00
#
_symmetry.space_group_name_H-M   'P 1'
#
loop_
_entity.id
_entity.type
_entity.pdbx_description
1 polymer ?
#
loop_
_entity_poly.entity_id
_entity_poly.type
_entity_poly.pdbx_seq_one_letter_code
_entity_poly.pdbx_strand_id
1 'polypeptide(L)'
;MKKSTVLILSFFLASILFAAHLPAKERAIKIKLRQSERVNAPVVAEVDLYSDSYALVIGINNYTKGWPRLSGAVHDAELVAEVLKEKGFEVTFRKDLDSRELKQVFEEFFIFKGENPQARLFVWFAGHGHTLDGEGFLIPADAPRPGVGAQFKYKALSMRRFGEFVRLAKSKHALAVFDSCFSGTIFDTQRTAPPPAVTRATTLPVRQFLSSGDSSQKVSDDGRFRKLFIRAIKGEERADANRDGYLTGSELGLFLTDRLTNLTQSRQTPRYGKLRDEDWDRGDFVFQLASSSGVTIEEQTPTSEGAILKVTSNVDRSAVLVDGVSKGTTPVTLKGLKTGRHRIKVTREGYEPYEERVFLRQGKRLIVKAILERPSGTIEVTGRPRGAKVYLDGYYTGGMPVEPTQVQPGPHIIKVVKKGFREVERTVNVEPGKGVRLKVDLRAVAKAVSEPKTFTNSLGMKFAKIPSGSFMMGSGISASEAVSQYGGKEKYYEREHPQHRVTISKPFYMQKMEVTVGQWRSFIQDTGYKTEAETGGGAYVWTGKKWEKKEGTYWDNPGFNQGDNNPVTCVSWNDVQEFIKWLNRKEGKEYRLPTEAEWEYGARAGSTTRFCYGNNKDGLAEYAWYWDNSGKRTHSVGEKKPNSWGLYDMHGNVYEWCRDWYGDYPPGSVTDPTGPSLGSSRVDRGGSWDGIARNCRSADRGRDTPGSRGSRLGFRLARRAGGSE
;
A
#
# COMPACT_ATOMS: atom_id res chain seq x y z
N MET A 1 -65.02 64.74 2.09
CA MET A 1 -63.61 64.71 1.64
C MET A 1 -62.69 64.61 2.86
N LYS A 2 -61.62 63.78 2.75
CA LYS A 2 -60.43 63.62 3.63
C LYS A 2 -60.52 62.70 4.88
N LYS A 3 -59.96 61.49 4.68
CA LYS A 3 -59.05 60.64 5.49
C LYS A 3 -58.90 60.86 7.01
N SER A 4 -59.01 59.75 7.76
CA SER A 4 -58.10 59.25 8.84
C SER A 4 -58.64 57.87 9.28
N THR A 5 -58.06 56.71 8.98
CA THR A 5 -56.79 56.07 9.42
C THR A 5 -56.80 55.55 10.87
N VAL A 6 -57.09 54.24 10.99
CA VAL A 6 -56.42 53.18 11.78
C VAL A 6 -56.43 53.22 13.31
N LEU A 7 -57.00 52.18 13.95
CA LEU A 7 -56.25 51.08 14.62
C LEU A 7 -57.24 50.05 15.21
N ILE A 8 -57.26 48.82 14.68
CA ILE A 8 -57.85 47.65 15.37
C ILE A 8 -56.70 46.74 15.76
N LEU A 9 -56.60 46.51 17.07
CA LEU A 9 -55.63 45.67 17.75
C LEU A 9 -56.01 44.19 17.51
N SER A 10 -55.18 43.43 16.81
CA SER A 10 -55.34 41.98 16.69
C SER A 10 -54.18 41.28 17.40
N PHE A 11 -54.52 40.52 18.44
CA PHE A 11 -53.65 39.58 19.14
C PHE A 11 -53.14 38.52 18.16
N PHE A 12 -51.83 38.53 17.86
CA PHE A 12 -51.14 37.38 17.28
C PHE A 12 -50.35 36.68 18.38
N LEU A 13 -50.81 35.48 18.75
CA LEU A 13 -50.09 34.54 19.58
C LEU A 13 -48.92 34.00 18.74
N ALA A 14 -47.73 34.59 18.90
CA ALA A 14 -46.50 34.08 18.30
C ALA A 14 -46.04 32.84 19.10
N SER A 15 -46.43 31.66 18.64
CA SER A 15 -45.76 30.41 18.98
C SER A 15 -44.35 30.43 18.37
N ILE A 16 -43.39 30.95 19.14
CA ILE A 16 -41.96 30.80 18.87
C ILE A 16 -41.64 29.32 19.04
N LEU A 17 -41.69 28.57 17.94
CA LEU A 17 -40.99 27.30 17.80
C LEU A 17 -39.49 27.60 17.91
N PHE A 18 -38.96 27.50 19.13
CA PHE A 18 -37.53 27.30 19.33
C PHE A 18 -37.17 25.99 18.60
N ALA A 19 -36.66 26.10 17.38
CA ALA A 19 -35.88 25.03 16.79
C ALA A 19 -34.67 24.88 17.70
N ALA A 20 -34.72 23.91 18.60
CA ALA A 20 -33.66 23.60 19.54
C ALA A 20 -32.35 23.40 18.76
N HIS A 21 -31.55 24.45 18.69
CA HIS A 21 -30.16 24.33 18.31
C HIS A 21 -29.47 23.66 19.49
N LEU A 22 -29.16 22.37 19.34
CA LEU A 22 -28.28 21.67 20.29
C LEU A 22 -27.02 22.53 20.47
N PRO A 23 -26.70 23.01 21.68
CA PRO A 23 -25.50 23.79 21.94
C PRO A 23 -24.25 23.00 21.48
N ALA A 24 -23.20 23.71 21.03
CA ALA A 24 -21.97 23.12 20.46
C ALA A 24 -21.35 22.00 21.32
N LYS A 25 -21.62 22.00 22.63
CA LYS A 25 -21.17 20.99 23.60
C LYS A 25 -21.79 19.58 23.40
N GLU A 26 -22.94 19.48 22.72
CA GLU A 26 -23.64 18.20 22.44
C GLU A 26 -23.30 17.60 21.06
N ARG A 27 -22.58 18.34 20.21
CA ARG A 27 -22.13 17.85 18.88
C ARG A 27 -20.76 17.18 18.91
N ALA A 28 -20.06 17.28 20.04
CA ALA A 28 -18.73 16.71 20.20
C ALA A 28 -18.82 15.19 20.32
N ILE A 29 -18.09 14.47 19.47
CA ILE A 29 -18.01 13.01 19.52
C ILE A 29 -16.79 12.62 20.32
N LYS A 30 -17.06 11.97 21.46
CA LYS A 30 -16.05 11.31 22.27
C LYS A 30 -15.93 9.87 21.84
N ILE A 31 -14.70 9.42 21.64
CA ILE A 31 -14.43 8.02 21.34
C ILE A 31 -13.63 7.40 22.47
N LYS A 32 -13.96 6.13 22.74
CA LYS A 32 -13.16 5.29 23.62
C LYS A 32 -12.04 4.67 22.80
N LEU A 33 -10.84 5.22 22.92
CA LEU A 33 -9.65 4.66 22.30
C LEU A 33 -9.36 3.30 22.92
N ARG A 34 -9.27 2.29 22.08
CA ARG A 34 -8.90 0.95 22.50
C ARG A 34 -7.40 0.75 22.37
N GLN A 35 -6.83 -0.04 23.28
CA GLN A 35 -5.39 -0.33 23.30
C GLN A 35 -4.90 -0.94 21.97
N SER A 36 -5.80 -1.62 21.26
CA SER A 36 -5.51 -2.30 20.01
C SER A 36 -6.78 -2.54 19.20
N GLU A 37 -6.61 -3.15 18.04
CA GLU A 37 -7.65 -3.43 17.04
C GLU A 37 -8.56 -4.62 17.38
N ARG A 38 -8.59 -5.07 18.65
CA ARG A 38 -9.36 -6.23 19.10
C ARG A 38 -10.79 -5.81 19.46
N VAL A 39 -11.78 -6.63 19.10
CA VAL A 39 -13.23 -6.50 19.39
C VAL A 39 -13.52 -6.12 20.86
N ASN A 40 -12.68 -6.57 21.80
CA ASN A 40 -12.82 -6.31 23.24
C ASN A 40 -11.59 -5.61 23.87
N ALA A 41 -10.73 -4.97 23.08
CA ALA A 41 -9.55 -4.28 23.64
C ALA A 41 -9.96 -3.27 24.71
N PRO A 42 -9.26 -3.23 25.87
CA PRO A 42 -9.60 -2.32 26.94
C PRO A 42 -9.50 -0.88 26.45
N VAL A 43 -10.42 -0.06 26.94
CA VAL A 43 -10.41 1.37 26.68
C VAL A 43 -9.23 1.95 27.44
N VAL A 44 -8.25 2.48 26.72
CA VAL A 44 -7.03 3.07 27.29
C VAL A 44 -7.14 4.56 27.49
N ALA A 45 -8.03 5.21 26.75
CA ALA A 45 -8.32 6.63 26.88
C ALA A 45 -9.69 6.94 26.30
N GLU A 46 -10.29 8.03 26.77
CA GLU A 46 -11.41 8.66 26.09
C GLU A 46 -10.91 9.97 25.49
N VAL A 47 -11.16 10.18 24.20
CA VAL A 47 -10.66 11.35 23.47
C VAL A 47 -11.82 12.03 22.78
N ASP A 48 -11.86 13.36 22.87
CA ASP A 48 -12.74 14.21 22.07
C ASP A 48 -12.26 14.14 20.62
N LEU A 49 -12.85 13.23 19.83
CA LEU A 49 -12.45 13.03 18.44
C LEU A 49 -12.95 14.16 17.56
N TYR A 50 -14.17 14.66 17.73
CA TYR A 50 -14.64 15.80 16.95
C TYR A 50 -15.26 16.85 17.86
N SER A 51 -14.93 18.11 17.62
CA SER A 51 -15.70 19.22 18.20
C SER A 51 -16.95 19.51 17.37
N ASP A 52 -16.84 19.38 16.05
CA ASP A 52 -17.88 19.73 15.09
C ASP A 52 -17.99 18.71 13.97
N SER A 53 -19.19 18.57 13.41
CA SER A 53 -19.51 17.67 12.31
C SER A 53 -20.28 18.43 11.24
N TYR A 54 -19.70 18.58 10.05
CA TYR A 54 -20.35 19.27 8.93
C TYR A 54 -20.54 18.31 7.77
N ALA A 55 -21.71 18.36 7.13
CA ALA A 55 -22.00 17.58 5.94
C ALA A 55 -22.49 18.46 4.79
N LEU A 56 -21.97 18.23 3.59
CA LEU A 56 -22.49 18.76 2.34
C LEU A 56 -23.13 17.63 1.55
N VAL A 57 -24.43 17.73 1.30
CA VAL A 57 -25.22 16.68 0.66
C VAL A 57 -25.85 17.25 -0.61
N ILE A 58 -25.49 16.67 -1.76
CA ILE A 58 -25.84 17.15 -3.08
C ILE A 58 -26.56 16.04 -3.84
N GLY A 59 -27.72 16.37 -4.42
CA GLY A 59 -28.43 15.51 -5.37
C GLY A 59 -28.72 16.24 -6.68
N ILE A 60 -28.47 15.63 -7.83
CA ILE A 60 -28.74 16.24 -9.13
C ILE A 60 -29.61 15.30 -9.98
N ASN A 61 -30.86 15.68 -10.18
CA ASN A 61 -31.84 14.98 -11.02
C ASN A 61 -32.06 15.69 -12.36
N ASN A 62 -32.09 17.02 -12.35
CA ASN A 62 -32.59 17.82 -13.47
C ASN A 62 -31.46 18.36 -14.35
N TYR A 63 -31.08 17.59 -15.37
CA TYR A 63 -30.04 17.97 -16.32
C TYR A 63 -30.61 18.68 -17.54
N THR A 64 -29.98 19.78 -17.94
CA THR A 64 -30.47 20.68 -19.00
C THR A 64 -29.73 20.54 -20.34
N LYS A 65 -28.61 19.79 -20.39
CA LYS A 65 -27.73 19.69 -21.57
C LYS A 65 -27.47 18.25 -22.03
N GLY A 66 -28.54 17.45 -22.12
CA GLY A 66 -28.55 16.17 -22.83
C GLY A 66 -28.26 14.93 -21.99
N TRP A 67 -27.99 15.06 -20.69
CA TRP A 67 -27.93 13.93 -19.76
C TRP A 67 -29.34 13.42 -19.42
N PRO A 68 -29.55 12.10 -19.23
CA PRO A 68 -30.85 11.58 -18.87
C PRO A 68 -31.24 12.06 -17.47
N ARG A 69 -32.52 12.38 -17.27
CA ARG A 69 -33.04 12.71 -15.94
C ARG A 69 -32.89 11.49 -15.01
N LEU A 70 -32.40 11.73 -13.79
CA LEU A 70 -32.42 10.72 -12.72
C LEU A 70 -33.69 10.86 -11.90
N SER A 71 -34.22 9.73 -11.44
CA SER A 71 -35.45 9.65 -10.66
C SER A 71 -35.17 9.61 -9.16
N GLY A 72 -34.05 8.99 -8.74
CA GLY A 72 -33.71 8.78 -7.34
C GLY A 72 -32.73 9.79 -6.74
N ALA A 73 -31.80 10.38 -7.49
CA ALA A 73 -30.62 11.04 -6.91
C ALA A 73 -30.90 12.16 -5.89
N VAL A 74 -31.86 13.07 -6.14
CA VAL A 74 -32.25 14.09 -5.13
C VAL A 74 -32.90 13.44 -3.90
N HIS A 75 -33.80 12.47 -4.10
CA HIS A 75 -34.47 11.78 -3.00
C HIS A 75 -33.49 10.95 -2.14
N ASP A 76 -32.55 10.28 -2.79
CA ASP A 76 -31.45 9.55 -2.15
C ASP A 76 -30.60 10.49 -1.29
N ALA A 77 -30.28 11.69 -1.81
CA ALA A 77 -29.55 12.71 -1.08
C ALA A 77 -30.37 13.29 0.09
N GLU A 78 -31.68 13.50 -0.05
CA GLU A 78 -32.57 13.94 1.05
C GLU A 78 -32.57 12.94 2.20
N LEU A 79 -32.74 11.64 1.92
CA LEU A 79 -32.73 10.61 2.95
C LEU A 79 -31.38 10.51 3.68
N VAL A 80 -30.27 10.69 2.95
CA VAL A 80 -28.94 10.74 3.57
C VAL A 80 -28.77 11.99 4.43
N ALA A 81 -29.25 13.15 3.98
CA ALA A 81 -29.21 14.39 4.75
C ALA A 81 -29.97 14.25 6.09
N GLU A 82 -31.15 13.65 6.11
CA GLU A 82 -31.91 13.43 7.33
C GLU A 82 -31.16 12.53 8.32
N VAL A 83 -30.61 11.40 7.85
CA VAL A 83 -29.86 10.49 8.73
C VAL A 83 -28.56 11.13 9.23
N LEU A 84 -27.90 11.99 8.45
CA LEU A 84 -26.72 12.71 8.92
C LEU A 84 -27.06 13.75 9.99
N LYS A 85 -28.22 14.42 9.90
CA LYS A 85 -28.73 15.28 10.99
C LYS A 85 -28.95 14.46 12.27
N GLU A 86 -29.58 13.28 12.16
CA GLU A 86 -29.73 12.34 13.29
C GLU A 86 -28.38 11.94 13.90
N LYS A 87 -27.32 11.90 13.09
CA LYS A 87 -25.94 11.59 13.51
C LYS A 87 -25.12 12.80 13.96
N GLY A 88 -25.78 13.94 14.21
CA GLY A 88 -25.18 15.14 14.79
C GLY A 88 -24.40 15.99 13.79
N PHE A 89 -24.59 15.80 12.47
CA PHE A 89 -24.02 16.69 11.47
C PHE A 89 -24.88 17.94 11.30
N GLU A 90 -24.23 19.09 11.17
CA GLU A 90 -24.82 20.26 10.55
C GLU A 90 -24.79 20.07 9.02
N VAL A 91 -25.97 19.87 8.44
CA VAL A 91 -26.11 19.49 7.03
C VAL A 91 -26.44 20.69 6.15
N THR A 92 -25.60 20.93 5.16
CA THR A 92 -25.86 21.80 4.01
C THR A 92 -26.39 20.95 2.87
N PHE A 93 -27.69 21.04 2.59
CA PHE A 93 -28.33 20.33 1.49
C PHE A 93 -28.44 21.22 0.25
N ARG A 94 -28.11 20.68 -0.94
CA ARG A 94 -28.23 21.36 -2.24
C ARG A 94 -28.77 20.41 -3.29
N LYS A 95 -29.50 20.95 -4.26
CA LYS A 95 -30.06 20.16 -5.36
C LYS A 95 -29.84 20.84 -6.71
N ASP A 96 -29.67 20.03 -7.74
CA ASP A 96 -29.65 20.44 -9.16
C ASP A 96 -28.68 21.59 -9.47
N LEU A 97 -27.51 21.61 -8.80
CA LEU A 97 -26.52 22.66 -8.94
C LEU A 97 -25.95 22.74 -10.36
N ASP A 98 -25.77 23.97 -10.85
CA ASP A 98 -24.99 24.24 -12.05
C ASP A 98 -23.47 24.12 -11.80
N SER A 99 -22.69 24.18 -12.87
CA SER A 99 -21.23 24.04 -12.83
C SER A 99 -20.51 25.09 -12.00
N ARG A 100 -21.05 26.30 -11.87
CA ARG A 100 -20.49 27.38 -11.05
C ARG A 100 -20.87 27.16 -9.59
N GLU A 101 -22.13 26.92 -9.32
CA GLU A 101 -22.66 26.65 -7.97
C GLU A 101 -21.99 25.44 -7.33
N LEU A 102 -21.77 24.36 -8.12
CA LEU A 102 -21.10 23.15 -7.63
C LEU A 102 -19.65 23.41 -7.22
N LYS A 103 -18.89 24.20 -8.00
CA LYS A 103 -17.51 24.57 -7.65
C LYS A 103 -17.48 25.45 -6.40
N GLN A 104 -18.34 26.47 -6.37
CA GLN A 104 -18.44 27.41 -5.28
C GLN A 104 -18.80 26.71 -3.96
N VAL A 105 -19.81 25.83 -3.96
CA VAL A 105 -20.22 25.16 -2.72
C VAL A 105 -19.15 24.23 -2.16
N PHE A 106 -18.35 23.56 -3.01
CA PHE A 106 -17.23 22.76 -2.52
C PHE A 106 -16.13 23.63 -1.93
N GLU A 107 -15.77 24.72 -2.61
CA GLU A 107 -14.77 25.66 -2.12
C GLU A 107 -15.18 26.27 -0.78
N GLU A 108 -16.40 26.81 -0.69
CA GLU A 108 -16.95 27.37 0.55
C GLU A 108 -16.99 26.33 1.67
N PHE A 109 -17.43 25.11 1.37
CA PHE A 109 -17.52 24.05 2.38
C PHE A 109 -16.15 23.67 2.94
N PHE A 110 -15.18 23.37 2.08
CA PHE A 110 -13.87 22.93 2.55
C PHE A 110 -13.02 24.06 3.15
N ILE A 111 -13.23 25.32 2.74
CA ILE A 111 -12.57 26.47 3.37
C ILE A 111 -13.24 26.80 4.70
N PHE A 112 -14.52 27.16 4.70
CA PHE A 112 -15.15 27.73 5.89
C PHE A 112 -15.52 26.69 6.93
N LYS A 113 -16.07 25.54 6.52
CA LYS A 113 -16.35 24.45 7.47
C LYS A 113 -15.08 23.67 7.80
N GLY A 114 -14.10 23.68 6.92
CA GLY A 114 -12.80 23.03 7.11
C GLY A 114 -11.77 23.81 7.91
N GLU A 115 -12.05 25.04 8.33
CA GLU A 115 -11.13 25.89 9.10
C GLU A 115 -10.75 25.24 10.44
N ASN A 116 -11.69 24.56 11.11
CA ASN A 116 -11.47 23.95 12.42
C ASN A 116 -10.75 22.59 12.29
N PRO A 117 -9.51 22.43 12.83
CA PRO A 117 -8.76 21.17 12.77
C PRO A 117 -9.43 20.00 13.49
N GLN A 118 -10.30 20.27 14.48
CA GLN A 118 -11.03 19.26 15.24
C GLN A 118 -12.42 18.94 14.67
N ALA A 119 -12.80 19.53 13.54
CA ALA A 119 -14.02 19.17 12.85
C ALA A 119 -13.84 17.94 11.94
N ARG A 120 -14.96 17.31 11.57
CA ARG A 120 -15.04 16.34 10.47
C ARG A 120 -15.94 16.84 9.35
N LEU A 121 -15.52 16.59 8.11
CA LEU A 121 -16.22 17.00 6.91
C LEU A 121 -16.75 15.77 6.16
N PHE A 122 -18.05 15.76 5.89
CA PHE A 122 -18.67 14.70 5.10
C PHE A 122 -19.25 15.28 3.81
N VAL A 123 -19.01 14.61 2.68
CA VAL A 123 -19.65 14.95 1.39
C VAL A 123 -20.44 13.76 0.88
N TRP A 124 -21.69 14.00 0.48
CA TRP A 124 -22.47 13.07 -0.32
C TRP A 124 -22.82 13.72 -1.65
N PHE A 125 -22.54 13.02 -2.75
CA PHE A 125 -22.94 13.43 -4.09
C PHE A 125 -23.71 12.31 -4.76
N ALA A 126 -24.97 12.56 -5.13
CA ALA A 126 -25.78 11.67 -5.95
C ALA A 126 -26.10 12.33 -7.29
N GLY A 127 -25.77 11.65 -8.40
CA GLY A 127 -25.97 12.21 -9.73
C GLY A 127 -25.27 11.41 -10.82
N HIS A 128 -25.17 11.98 -12.02
CA HIS A 128 -24.35 11.42 -13.09
C HIS A 128 -22.87 11.62 -12.79
N GLY A 129 -22.08 10.63 -13.17
CA GLY A 129 -20.65 10.75 -13.35
C GLY A 129 -20.24 10.20 -14.70
N HIS A 130 -19.04 10.55 -15.16
CA HIS A 130 -18.54 10.13 -16.47
C HIS A 130 -17.03 10.01 -16.48
N THR A 131 -16.48 9.01 -17.17
CA THR A 131 -15.05 8.92 -17.45
C THR A 131 -14.75 9.44 -18.85
N LEU A 132 -13.84 10.40 -18.96
CA LEU A 132 -13.28 10.88 -20.22
C LEU A 132 -11.75 10.86 -20.12
N ASP A 133 -11.08 10.22 -21.07
CA ASP A 133 -9.60 10.11 -21.12
C ASP A 133 -8.97 9.52 -19.83
N GLY A 134 -9.66 8.55 -19.19
CA GLY A 134 -9.22 7.94 -17.94
C GLY A 134 -9.47 8.80 -16.68
N GLU A 135 -10.02 10.01 -16.82
CA GLU A 135 -10.39 10.89 -15.71
C GLU A 135 -11.90 10.87 -15.47
N GLY A 136 -12.32 10.73 -14.21
CA GLY A 136 -13.73 10.80 -13.83
C GLY A 136 -14.18 12.22 -13.57
N PHE A 137 -15.45 12.48 -13.85
CA PHE A 137 -16.08 13.77 -13.71
C PHE A 137 -17.43 13.64 -12.99
N LEU A 138 -17.70 14.54 -12.04
CA LEU A 138 -19.05 14.79 -11.53
C LEU A 138 -19.77 15.72 -12.50
N ILE A 139 -21.02 15.40 -12.81
CA ILE A 139 -21.80 16.11 -13.82
C ILE A 139 -22.77 17.09 -13.14
N PRO A 140 -22.56 18.42 -13.23
CA PRO A 140 -23.55 19.40 -12.82
C PRO A 140 -24.72 19.49 -13.80
N ALA A 141 -25.82 20.13 -13.38
CA ALA A 141 -27.08 20.21 -14.12
C ALA A 141 -26.94 20.83 -15.53
N ASP A 142 -25.95 21.69 -15.76
CA ASP A 142 -25.71 22.42 -17.01
C ASP A 142 -24.53 21.88 -17.85
N ALA A 143 -23.90 20.77 -17.44
CA ALA A 143 -22.80 20.19 -18.20
C ALA A 143 -23.31 19.47 -19.48
N PRO A 144 -22.71 19.72 -20.65
CA PRO A 144 -23.09 19.03 -21.89
C PRO A 144 -22.65 17.56 -21.89
N ARG A 145 -23.02 16.80 -22.92
CA ARG A 145 -22.49 15.43 -23.14
C ARG A 145 -21.00 15.46 -23.56
N PRO A 146 -20.24 14.38 -23.27
CA PRO A 146 -18.90 14.17 -23.82
C PRO A 146 -18.97 14.18 -25.35
N GLY A 147 -18.23 15.08 -26.01
CA GLY A 147 -18.23 15.25 -27.47
C GLY A 147 -18.54 16.68 -27.95
N VAL A 148 -19.08 17.55 -27.09
CA VAL A 148 -19.31 18.97 -27.42
C VAL A 148 -18.08 19.83 -27.10
N GLY A 149 -16.98 19.59 -27.83
CA GLY A 149 -15.73 20.37 -27.74
C GLY A 149 -15.18 20.54 -26.31
N ALA A 150 -14.51 21.67 -26.06
CA ALA A 150 -13.93 21.99 -24.75
C ALA A 150 -14.95 22.33 -23.64
N GLN A 151 -16.23 22.51 -23.99
CA GLN A 151 -17.27 22.95 -23.05
C GLN A 151 -17.57 21.92 -21.97
N PHE A 152 -17.48 20.63 -22.30
CA PHE A 152 -17.65 19.55 -21.31
C PHE A 152 -16.61 19.65 -20.19
N LYS A 153 -15.31 19.70 -20.54
CA LYS A 153 -14.21 19.78 -19.56
C LYS A 153 -14.25 21.07 -18.73
N TYR A 154 -14.81 22.15 -19.28
CA TYR A 154 -14.98 23.41 -18.54
C TYR A 154 -16.10 23.33 -17.49
N LYS A 155 -17.23 22.71 -17.83
CA LYS A 155 -18.43 22.66 -16.98
C LYS A 155 -18.45 21.47 -16.01
N ALA A 156 -18.07 20.28 -16.47
CA ALA A 156 -17.99 19.10 -15.61
C ALA A 156 -16.86 19.25 -14.58
N LEU A 157 -17.04 18.70 -13.37
CA LEU A 157 -16.04 18.80 -12.31
C LEU A 157 -15.19 17.53 -12.29
N SER A 158 -13.90 17.65 -12.62
CA SER A 158 -13.01 16.49 -12.58
C SER A 158 -12.71 16.04 -11.14
N MET A 159 -12.53 14.72 -10.95
CA MET A 159 -12.19 14.16 -9.64
C MET A 159 -10.82 14.62 -9.15
N ARG A 160 -9.89 14.97 -10.05
CA ARG A 160 -8.62 15.61 -9.69
C ARG A 160 -8.86 16.99 -9.07
N ARG A 161 -9.70 17.81 -9.70
CA ARG A 161 -10.09 19.13 -9.17
C ARG A 161 -10.86 19.01 -7.84
N PHE A 162 -11.69 17.99 -7.68
CA PHE A 162 -12.31 17.71 -6.38
C PHE A 162 -11.28 17.45 -5.28
N GLY A 163 -10.23 16.66 -5.59
CA GLY A 163 -9.12 16.42 -4.67
C GLY A 163 -8.37 17.67 -4.24
N GLU A 164 -8.37 18.74 -5.04
CA GLU A 164 -7.80 20.04 -4.67
C GLU A 164 -8.66 20.75 -3.61
N PHE A 165 -9.98 20.75 -3.75
CA PHE A 165 -10.87 21.34 -2.73
C PHE A 165 -10.73 20.66 -1.36
N VAL A 166 -10.66 19.33 -1.36
CA VAL A 166 -10.52 18.53 -0.13
C VAL A 166 -9.23 18.84 0.63
N ARG A 167 -8.18 19.30 -0.07
CA ARG A 167 -6.89 19.73 0.53
C ARG A 167 -6.94 21.13 1.14
N LEU A 168 -7.93 21.95 0.80
CA LEU A 168 -8.10 23.27 1.40
C LEU A 168 -8.50 23.20 2.87
N ALA A 169 -9.13 22.09 3.29
CA ALA A 169 -9.56 21.91 4.67
C ALA A 169 -8.39 21.68 5.62
N LYS A 170 -8.38 22.40 6.76
CA LYS A 170 -7.51 22.14 7.91
C LYS A 170 -8.06 21.05 8.82
N SER A 171 -9.36 20.77 8.77
CA SER A 171 -10.02 19.69 9.50
C SER A 171 -9.28 18.37 9.36
N LYS A 172 -9.12 17.65 10.47
CA LYS A 172 -8.34 16.41 10.46
C LYS A 172 -8.97 15.35 9.58
N HIS A 173 -10.29 15.20 9.55
CA HIS A 173 -10.94 14.15 8.76
C HIS A 173 -11.90 14.71 7.72
N ALA A 174 -11.82 14.18 6.50
CA ALA A 174 -12.86 14.34 5.49
C ALA A 174 -13.19 13.00 4.82
N LEU A 175 -14.47 12.74 4.58
CA LEU A 175 -14.97 11.58 3.84
C LEU A 175 -15.93 12.05 2.75
N ALA A 176 -15.66 11.69 1.50
CA ALA A 176 -16.55 11.96 0.37
C ALA A 176 -17.12 10.67 -0.22
N VAL A 177 -18.44 10.60 -0.34
CA VAL A 177 -19.19 9.46 -0.85
C VAL A 177 -19.91 9.85 -2.13
N PHE A 178 -19.62 9.12 -3.21
CA PHE A 178 -20.16 9.38 -4.54
C PHE A 178 -21.13 8.26 -4.94
N ASP A 179 -22.42 8.55 -4.92
CA ASP A 179 -23.45 7.72 -5.52
C ASP A 179 -23.67 8.12 -6.98
N SER A 180 -22.63 7.90 -7.79
CA SER A 180 -22.62 8.24 -9.20
C SER A 180 -21.72 7.27 -9.97
N CYS A 181 -22.06 7.03 -11.24
CA CYS A 181 -21.27 6.18 -12.13
C CYS A 181 -19.85 6.75 -12.26
N PHE A 182 -18.83 5.89 -12.37
CA PHE A 182 -17.49 6.29 -12.80
C PHE A 182 -16.72 7.27 -11.88
N SER A 183 -17.23 7.51 -10.67
CA SER A 183 -16.56 8.29 -9.61
C SER A 183 -15.33 7.59 -9.01
N GLY A 184 -15.08 6.34 -9.42
CA GLY A 184 -13.99 5.51 -8.92
C GLY A 184 -12.60 5.80 -9.50
N THR A 185 -12.45 6.75 -10.42
CA THR A 185 -11.14 7.13 -11.01
C THR A 185 -10.20 7.81 -10.02
N ILE A 186 -10.72 8.32 -8.89
CA ILE A 186 -9.88 8.74 -7.78
C ILE A 186 -9.14 7.55 -7.12
N PHE A 187 -9.52 6.30 -7.44
CA PHE A 187 -8.99 5.05 -6.90
C PHE A 187 -8.21 4.18 -7.90
N ASP A 188 -7.53 4.74 -8.90
CA ASP A 188 -6.55 3.98 -9.72
C ASP A 188 -5.34 3.48 -8.91
N THR A 189 -5.43 3.55 -7.58
CA THR A 189 -4.46 3.08 -6.61
C THR A 189 -5.14 2.36 -5.43
N GLN A 190 -5.18 1.03 -5.52
CA GLN A 190 -5.45 -0.01 -4.50
C GLN A 190 -6.49 0.21 -3.37
N ARG A 191 -7.28 -0.84 -3.12
CA ARG A 191 -8.02 -1.08 -1.88
C ARG A 191 -7.07 -1.05 -0.68
N THR A 192 -7.33 -0.19 0.30
CA THR A 192 -6.68 -0.25 1.61
C THR A 192 -7.19 -1.47 2.37
N ALA A 193 -6.31 -2.26 3.00
CA ALA A 193 -6.76 -3.24 4.00
C ALA A 193 -7.33 -2.48 5.22
N PRO A 194 -8.42 -2.96 5.86
CA PRO A 194 -9.04 -2.22 6.95
C PRO A 194 -8.16 -2.26 8.20
N PRO A 195 -8.04 -1.15 8.97
CA PRO A 195 -7.70 -1.24 10.38
C PRO A 195 -8.95 -1.67 11.19
N PRO A 196 -8.89 -2.78 11.96
CA PRO A 196 -10.04 -3.36 12.63
C PRO A 196 -10.50 -2.72 13.97
N ALA A 197 -10.05 -1.53 14.38
CA ALA A 197 -10.73 -0.74 15.43
C ALA A 197 -10.35 0.75 15.47
N VAL A 198 -11.13 1.53 16.23
CA VAL A 198 -10.77 2.90 16.63
C VAL A 198 -9.57 2.87 17.59
N THR A 199 -8.38 3.13 17.04
CA THR A 199 -7.11 3.20 17.78
C THR A 199 -6.56 4.63 17.77
N ARG A 200 -5.39 4.85 18.38
CA ARG A 200 -4.73 6.18 18.31
C ARG A 200 -4.46 6.61 16.87
N ALA A 201 -4.23 5.68 15.94
CA ALA A 201 -4.07 5.98 14.53
C ALA A 201 -5.31 6.66 13.93
N THR A 202 -6.52 6.26 14.36
CA THR A 202 -7.79 6.85 13.93
C THR A 202 -7.91 8.34 14.26
N THR A 203 -7.08 8.87 15.17
CA THR A 203 -7.08 10.31 15.52
C THR A 203 -6.23 11.18 14.59
N LEU A 204 -5.40 10.56 13.73
CA LEU A 204 -4.52 11.25 12.79
C LEU A 204 -5.28 11.79 11.58
N PRO A 205 -4.74 12.75 10.81
CA PRO A 205 -5.49 13.31 9.69
C PRO A 205 -5.73 12.30 8.55
N VAL A 206 -6.89 12.42 7.89
CA VAL A 206 -7.31 11.57 6.76
C VAL A 206 -8.18 12.30 5.74
N ARG A 207 -8.00 11.97 4.45
CA ARG A 207 -8.96 12.21 3.37
C ARG A 207 -9.38 10.87 2.76
N GLN A 208 -10.64 10.50 2.92
CA GLN A 208 -11.20 9.24 2.43
C GLN A 208 -12.25 9.49 1.37
N PHE A 209 -12.35 8.53 0.46
CA PHE A 209 -13.37 8.54 -0.58
C PHE A 209 -14.03 7.15 -0.65
N LEU A 210 -15.28 7.14 -1.09
CA LEU A 210 -16.06 5.95 -1.38
C LEU A 210 -16.91 6.21 -2.64
N SER A 211 -16.85 5.34 -3.64
CA SER A 211 -17.72 5.36 -4.81
C SER A 211 -18.67 4.18 -4.82
N SER A 212 -19.87 4.37 -5.35
CA SER A 212 -20.87 3.32 -5.46
C SER A 212 -20.57 2.29 -6.55
N GLY A 213 -19.65 2.55 -7.47
CA GLY A 213 -19.16 1.59 -8.47
C GLY A 213 -17.71 1.87 -8.88
N ASP A 214 -17.14 1.00 -9.71
CA ASP A 214 -15.80 1.22 -10.27
C ASP A 214 -15.78 2.16 -11.49
N SER A 215 -14.57 2.48 -12.00
CA SER A 215 -14.34 3.40 -13.12
C SER A 215 -14.85 2.89 -14.48
N SER A 216 -15.41 1.67 -14.55
CA SER A 216 -15.96 1.04 -15.76
C SER A 216 -17.44 0.64 -15.64
N GLN A 217 -18.03 0.78 -14.45
CA GLN A 217 -19.39 0.34 -14.15
C GLN A 217 -20.41 1.48 -14.19
N LYS A 218 -21.57 1.19 -14.80
CA LYS A 218 -22.78 1.99 -14.60
C LYS A 218 -23.47 1.55 -13.32
N VAL A 219 -23.77 2.52 -12.47
CA VAL A 219 -24.51 2.33 -11.22
C VAL A 219 -26.01 2.48 -11.48
N SER A 220 -26.82 1.66 -10.80
CA SER A 220 -28.27 1.72 -10.89
C SER A 220 -28.85 2.86 -10.04
N ASP A 221 -29.83 3.58 -10.58
CA ASP A 221 -30.65 4.59 -9.87
C ASP A 221 -31.81 3.95 -9.09
N ASP A 222 -31.63 2.75 -8.55
CA ASP A 222 -32.62 2.08 -7.68
C ASP A 222 -32.37 2.31 -6.18
N GLY A 223 -31.28 3.03 -5.90
CA GLY A 223 -30.81 3.48 -4.60
C GLY A 223 -30.52 2.36 -3.60
N ARG A 224 -30.15 1.16 -4.09
CA ARG A 224 -29.59 0.08 -3.24
C ARG A 224 -28.36 0.54 -2.47
N PHE A 225 -27.47 1.30 -3.10
CA PHE A 225 -26.26 1.81 -2.46
C PHE A 225 -26.61 2.70 -1.26
N ARG A 226 -27.46 3.73 -1.47
CA ARG A 226 -28.00 4.59 -0.41
C ARG A 226 -28.71 3.81 0.71
N LYS A 227 -29.50 2.78 0.38
CA LYS A 227 -30.15 1.93 1.39
C LYS A 227 -29.13 1.19 2.28
N LEU A 228 -28.11 0.59 1.68
CA LEU A 228 -27.06 -0.10 2.44
C LEU A 228 -26.21 0.87 3.26
N PHE A 229 -25.89 2.04 2.71
CA PHE A 229 -25.17 3.09 3.41
C PHE A 229 -25.91 3.54 4.67
N ILE A 230 -27.21 3.87 4.54
CA ILE A 230 -28.03 4.29 5.69
C ILE A 230 -28.10 3.19 6.75
N ARG A 231 -28.35 1.94 6.36
CA ARG A 231 -28.42 0.81 7.31
C ARG A 231 -27.10 0.57 8.04
N ALA A 232 -25.97 0.77 7.36
CA ALA A 232 -24.65 0.69 7.97
C ALA A 232 -24.46 1.77 9.05
N ILE A 233 -24.69 3.05 8.72
CA ILE A 233 -24.46 4.15 9.68
C ILE A 233 -25.51 4.17 10.80
N LYS A 234 -26.70 3.58 10.60
CA LYS A 234 -27.69 3.36 11.66
C LYS A 234 -27.33 2.20 12.60
N GLY A 235 -26.40 1.33 12.22
CA GLY A 235 -26.03 0.14 13.00
C GLY A 235 -27.01 -1.03 12.86
N GLU A 236 -27.87 -1.02 11.83
CA GLU A 236 -28.86 -2.06 11.56
C GLU A 236 -28.27 -3.32 10.89
N GLU A 237 -27.02 -3.23 10.46
CA GLU A 237 -26.27 -4.27 9.77
C GLU A 237 -24.91 -4.50 10.44
N ARG A 238 -24.25 -5.62 10.15
CA ARG A 238 -22.90 -5.95 10.67
C ARG A 238 -21.79 -5.14 9.98
N ALA A 239 -21.99 -3.83 9.81
CA ALA A 239 -21.02 -2.93 9.22
C ALA A 239 -19.91 -2.57 10.22
N ASP A 240 -20.25 -2.45 11.50
CA ASP A 240 -19.29 -2.42 12.62
C ASP A 240 -18.77 -3.85 12.83
N ALA A 241 -17.56 -4.10 12.31
CA ALA A 241 -17.00 -5.44 12.25
C ALA A 241 -16.54 -5.93 13.62
N ASN A 242 -16.19 -5.00 14.51
CA ASN A 242 -15.60 -5.28 15.81
C ASN A 242 -16.55 -4.98 17.00
N ARG A 243 -17.78 -4.52 16.72
CA ARG A 243 -18.83 -4.18 17.69
C ARG A 243 -18.36 -3.20 18.76
N ASP A 244 -17.45 -2.29 18.42
CA ASP A 244 -16.95 -1.30 19.36
C ASP A 244 -17.91 -0.11 19.57
N GLY A 245 -19.01 -0.06 18.81
CA GLY A 245 -20.01 1.00 18.84
C GLY A 245 -19.68 2.17 17.91
N TYR A 246 -18.61 2.05 17.14
CA TYR A 246 -18.21 3.00 16.11
C TYR A 246 -18.19 2.31 14.75
N LEU A 247 -18.35 3.10 13.69
CA LEU A 247 -18.20 2.63 12.31
C LEU A 247 -17.17 3.51 11.61
N THR A 248 -16.02 2.92 11.27
CA THR A 248 -14.96 3.62 10.55
C THR A 248 -15.25 3.74 9.05
N GLY A 249 -14.59 4.68 8.36
CA GLY A 249 -14.69 4.86 6.91
C GLY A 249 -14.20 3.63 6.15
N SER A 250 -13.15 2.98 6.66
CA SER A 250 -12.66 1.69 6.14
C SER A 250 -13.66 0.55 6.32
N GLU A 251 -14.29 0.41 7.49
CA GLU A 251 -15.32 -0.61 7.74
C GLU A 251 -16.55 -0.40 6.87
N LEU A 252 -17.01 0.85 6.76
CA LEU A 252 -18.11 1.22 5.88
C LEU A 252 -17.79 0.85 4.42
N GLY A 253 -16.58 1.17 3.95
CA GLY A 253 -16.12 0.84 2.60
C GLY A 253 -16.07 -0.67 2.35
N LEU A 254 -15.51 -1.44 3.28
CA LEU A 254 -15.46 -2.90 3.22
C LEU A 254 -16.87 -3.51 3.18
N PHE A 255 -17.73 -3.09 4.10
CA PHE A 255 -19.11 -3.57 4.20
C PHE A 255 -19.88 -3.32 2.90
N LEU A 256 -19.83 -2.10 2.37
CA LEU A 256 -20.54 -1.75 1.14
C LEU A 256 -19.96 -2.49 -0.06
N THR A 257 -18.63 -2.62 -0.14
CA THR A 257 -17.97 -3.39 -1.20
C THR A 257 -18.43 -4.85 -1.19
N ASP A 258 -18.38 -5.53 -0.04
CA ASP A 258 -18.78 -6.93 0.08
C ASP A 258 -20.28 -7.11 -0.23
N ARG A 259 -21.15 -6.37 0.46
CA ARG A 259 -22.59 -6.57 0.38
C ARG A 259 -23.14 -6.23 -1.00
N LEU A 260 -22.72 -5.10 -1.59
CA LEU A 260 -23.26 -4.68 -2.87
C LEU A 260 -22.71 -5.51 -4.03
N THR A 261 -21.43 -5.91 -3.98
CA THR A 261 -20.86 -6.86 -4.95
C THR A 261 -21.64 -8.16 -4.93
N ASN A 262 -21.94 -8.70 -3.74
CA ASN A 262 -22.70 -9.94 -3.59
C ASN A 262 -24.17 -9.79 -4.06
N LEU A 263 -24.85 -8.71 -3.66
CA LEU A 263 -26.26 -8.46 -4.01
C LEU A 263 -26.47 -8.18 -5.50
N THR A 264 -25.48 -7.61 -6.17
CA THR A 264 -25.56 -7.26 -7.60
C THR A 264 -24.86 -8.28 -8.49
N GLN A 265 -24.32 -9.37 -7.93
CA GLN A 265 -23.53 -10.38 -8.66
C GLN A 265 -22.38 -9.73 -9.45
N SER A 266 -21.61 -8.86 -8.80
CA SER A 266 -20.49 -8.09 -9.37
C SER A 266 -20.85 -7.07 -10.45
N ARG A 267 -22.15 -6.78 -10.69
CA ARG A 267 -22.54 -5.67 -11.59
C ARG A 267 -22.18 -4.30 -11.03
N GLN A 268 -22.10 -4.20 -9.71
CA GLN A 268 -21.71 -2.98 -9.01
C GLN A 268 -20.71 -3.32 -7.91
N THR A 269 -19.48 -2.83 -8.06
CA THR A 269 -18.38 -3.05 -7.13
C THR A 269 -17.90 -1.72 -6.57
N PRO A 270 -18.40 -1.30 -5.38
CA PRO A 270 -17.91 -0.11 -4.71
C PRO A 270 -16.39 -0.08 -4.57
N ARG A 271 -15.81 1.12 -4.61
CA ARG A 271 -14.40 1.37 -4.36
C ARG A 271 -14.25 2.35 -3.22
N TYR A 272 -13.26 2.14 -2.37
CA TYR A 272 -12.96 3.02 -1.25
C TYR A 272 -11.46 3.06 -1.03
N GLY A 273 -11.01 4.13 -0.39
CA GLY A 273 -9.58 4.35 -0.15
C GLY A 273 -9.30 5.74 0.41
N LYS A 274 -8.02 6.03 0.55
CA LYS A 274 -7.51 7.30 1.06
C LYS A 274 -6.81 8.08 -0.05
N LEU A 275 -6.80 9.41 0.08
CA LEU A 275 -5.94 10.28 -0.72
C LEU A 275 -4.48 9.91 -0.45
N ARG A 276 -3.66 9.70 -1.50
CA ARG A 276 -2.23 9.47 -1.36
C ARG A 276 -1.53 10.80 -1.07
N ASP A 277 -1.43 11.13 0.20
CA ASP A 277 -0.88 12.38 0.69
C ASP A 277 -0.31 12.12 2.09
N GLU A 278 1.00 12.32 2.27
CA GLU A 278 1.73 11.94 3.50
C GLU A 278 1.19 12.60 4.77
N ASP A 279 0.54 13.76 4.61
CA ASP A 279 -0.08 14.48 5.69
C ASP A 279 -1.48 13.96 6.04
N TRP A 280 -2.18 13.33 5.09
CA TRP A 280 -3.62 13.06 5.15
C TRP A 280 -4.05 11.63 4.81
N ASP A 281 -3.20 10.62 5.03
CA ASP A 281 -3.53 9.20 4.80
C ASP A 281 -3.47 8.33 6.08
N ARG A 282 -3.25 8.93 7.26
CA ARG A 282 -2.90 8.22 8.50
C ARG A 282 -4.10 7.90 9.41
N GLY A 283 -5.20 8.64 9.29
CA GLY A 283 -6.41 8.47 10.12
C GLY A 283 -7.50 7.57 9.56
N ASP A 284 -8.68 7.63 10.17
CA ASP A 284 -9.91 7.03 9.63
C ASP A 284 -11.12 7.85 10.07
N PHE A 285 -12.07 8.09 9.15
CA PHE A 285 -13.32 8.78 9.46
C PHE A 285 -14.17 7.90 10.37
N VAL A 286 -14.90 8.49 11.33
CA VAL A 286 -15.63 7.70 12.34
C VAL A 286 -17.07 8.19 12.46
N PHE A 287 -18.02 7.26 12.39
CA PHE A 287 -19.40 7.44 12.81
C PHE A 287 -19.62 6.82 14.19
N GLN A 288 -20.43 7.46 15.02
CA GLN A 288 -20.90 6.88 16.28
C GLN A 288 -22.22 6.14 16.03
N LEU A 289 -22.26 4.85 16.38
CA LEU A 289 -23.50 4.08 16.40
C LEU A 289 -24.16 4.33 17.76
N ALA A 290 -25.50 4.41 17.80
CA ALA A 290 -26.19 4.71 19.05
C ALA A 290 -25.87 3.62 20.08
N SER A 291 -25.54 4.02 21.31
CA SER A 291 -25.57 3.09 22.45
C SER A 291 -26.99 2.56 22.57
N SER A 292 -27.17 1.24 22.62
CA SER A 292 -28.47 0.62 22.90
C SER A 292 -28.91 0.98 24.33
N SER A 293 -29.51 2.15 24.49
CA SER A 293 -30.30 2.52 25.65
C SER A 293 -31.53 1.62 25.69
N GLY A 294 -31.86 1.12 26.88
CA GLY A 294 -32.72 -0.05 27.07
C GLY A 294 -34.08 0.01 26.40
N VAL A 295 -34.44 -1.11 25.77
CA VAL A 295 -35.83 -1.51 25.56
C VAL A 295 -36.02 -2.80 26.35
N THR A 296 -36.81 -2.71 27.42
CA THR A 296 -37.40 -3.87 28.09
C THR A 296 -38.42 -4.48 27.12
N ILE A 297 -38.24 -5.74 26.73
CA ILE A 297 -39.30 -6.51 26.08
C ILE A 297 -39.47 -7.79 26.88
N GLU A 298 -40.73 -8.00 27.27
CA GLU A 298 -41.25 -9.06 28.12
C GLU A 298 -40.91 -10.47 27.63
N GLU A 299 -40.85 -11.37 28.61
CA GLU A 299 -40.62 -12.80 28.45
C GLU A 299 -41.69 -13.48 27.61
N GLN A 300 -41.27 -14.40 26.73
CA GLN A 300 -42.08 -15.55 26.34
C GLN A 300 -41.25 -16.84 26.43
N THR A 301 -41.87 -17.85 27.03
CA THR A 301 -41.35 -19.18 27.38
C THR A 301 -41.18 -20.11 26.16
N PRO A 302 -40.33 -21.16 26.26
CA PRO A 302 -39.70 -21.83 25.10
C PRO A 302 -40.39 -23.14 24.66
N THR A 303 -40.16 -23.55 23.39
CA THR A 303 -40.44 -24.90 22.89
C THR A 303 -39.19 -25.60 22.29
N SER A 304 -38.89 -26.78 22.83
CA SER A 304 -38.12 -27.99 22.42
C SER A 304 -37.03 -28.12 21.31
N GLU A 305 -36.34 -27.09 20.77
CA GLU A 305 -35.11 -27.35 19.96
C GLU A 305 -33.85 -26.58 20.40
N GLY A 306 -32.91 -27.23 21.09
CA GLY A 306 -31.69 -26.59 21.60
C GLY A 306 -30.73 -26.07 20.52
N ALA A 307 -29.98 -25.02 20.83
CA ALA A 307 -29.06 -24.35 19.90
C ALA A 307 -27.75 -25.13 19.66
N ILE A 308 -27.06 -24.83 18.55
CA ILE A 308 -25.77 -25.42 18.20
C ILE A 308 -24.67 -24.35 18.26
N LEU A 309 -23.60 -24.60 19.01
CA LEU A 309 -22.44 -23.70 19.12
C LEU A 309 -21.17 -24.41 18.65
N LYS A 310 -20.49 -23.87 17.64
CA LYS A 310 -19.15 -24.29 17.25
C LYS A 310 -18.12 -23.29 17.77
N VAL A 311 -17.17 -23.73 18.58
CA VAL A 311 -16.06 -22.89 19.08
C VAL A 311 -14.77 -23.33 18.41
N THR A 312 -14.05 -22.38 17.85
CA THR A 312 -12.74 -22.56 17.19
C THR A 312 -11.75 -21.55 17.77
N SER A 313 -10.44 -21.79 17.65
CA SER A 313 -9.44 -20.83 18.11
C SER A 313 -8.23 -20.77 17.17
N ASN A 314 -7.49 -19.66 17.20
CA ASN A 314 -6.17 -19.52 16.56
C ASN A 314 -5.10 -20.42 17.22
N VAL A 315 -5.35 -20.92 18.44
CA VAL A 315 -4.49 -21.89 19.11
C VAL A 315 -5.26 -23.20 19.27
N ASP A 316 -4.77 -24.26 18.63
CA ASP A 316 -5.38 -25.58 18.65
C ASP A 316 -5.40 -26.17 20.06
N ARG A 317 -6.42 -26.99 20.34
CA ARG A 317 -6.60 -27.69 21.62
C ARG A 317 -6.64 -26.72 22.83
N SER A 318 -7.28 -25.56 22.66
CA SER A 318 -7.52 -24.60 23.74
C SER A 318 -8.79 -25.00 24.51
N ALA A 319 -8.75 -24.96 25.85
CA ALA A 319 -9.87 -25.40 26.69
C ALA A 319 -11.07 -24.46 26.58
N VAL A 320 -12.26 -25.00 26.34
CA VAL A 320 -13.52 -24.27 26.14
C VAL A 320 -14.43 -24.50 27.33
N LEU A 321 -14.89 -23.43 27.97
CA LEU A 321 -15.88 -23.43 29.03
C LEU A 321 -17.13 -22.65 28.58
N VAL A 322 -18.31 -23.18 28.88
CA VAL A 322 -19.60 -22.52 28.67
C VAL A 322 -20.27 -22.34 30.02
N ASP A 323 -20.54 -21.09 30.39
CA ASP A 323 -21.03 -20.68 31.72
C ASP A 323 -20.19 -21.20 32.89
N GLY A 324 -18.88 -21.31 32.66
CA GLY A 324 -17.93 -21.83 33.65
C GLY A 324 -17.82 -23.36 33.68
N VAL A 325 -18.60 -24.09 32.88
CA VAL A 325 -18.52 -25.55 32.77
C VAL A 325 -17.65 -25.95 31.58
N SER A 326 -16.65 -26.81 31.78
CA SER A 326 -15.80 -27.31 30.69
C SER A 326 -16.60 -28.13 29.67
N LYS A 327 -16.38 -27.86 28.38
CA LYS A 327 -17.06 -28.50 27.24
C LYS A 327 -16.10 -29.09 26.20
N GLY A 328 -14.82 -29.23 26.54
CA GLY A 328 -13.80 -29.81 25.67
C GLY A 328 -12.77 -28.78 25.19
N THR A 329 -12.10 -29.06 24.06
CA THR A 329 -11.05 -28.19 23.51
C THR A 329 -11.32 -27.80 22.05
N THR A 330 -10.84 -26.65 21.59
CA THR A 330 -11.02 -26.18 20.21
C THR A 330 -10.33 -27.09 19.17
N PRO A 331 -10.96 -27.32 17.99
CA PRO A 331 -12.32 -26.96 17.63
C PRO A 331 -13.37 -27.91 18.26
N VAL A 332 -14.46 -27.37 18.81
CA VAL A 332 -15.54 -28.16 19.42
C VAL A 332 -16.92 -27.72 18.89
N THR A 333 -17.84 -28.66 18.70
CA THR A 333 -19.24 -28.37 18.36
C THR A 333 -20.18 -28.92 19.44
N LEU A 334 -20.91 -28.04 20.09
CA LEU A 334 -21.84 -28.32 21.18
C LEU A 334 -23.26 -28.25 20.63
N LYS A 335 -24.09 -29.26 20.93
CA LYS A 335 -25.50 -29.32 20.52
C LYS A 335 -26.39 -29.33 21.76
N GLY A 336 -27.63 -28.88 21.61
CA GLY A 336 -28.62 -28.93 22.69
C GLY A 336 -28.40 -27.91 23.80
N LEU A 337 -27.65 -26.82 23.52
CA LEU A 337 -27.51 -25.74 24.50
C LEU A 337 -28.83 -24.98 24.64
N LYS A 338 -29.14 -24.53 25.87
CA LYS A 338 -30.32 -23.70 26.12
C LYS A 338 -30.27 -22.45 25.23
N THR A 339 -31.42 -21.97 24.83
CA THR A 339 -31.51 -20.68 24.14
C THR A 339 -31.33 -19.57 25.16
N GLY A 340 -30.68 -18.48 24.77
CA GLY A 340 -30.36 -17.38 25.68
C GLY A 340 -28.88 -17.00 25.72
N ARG A 341 -28.51 -16.19 26.71
CA ARG A 341 -27.13 -15.69 26.86
C ARG A 341 -26.26 -16.73 27.55
N HIS A 342 -25.15 -17.08 26.92
CA HIS A 342 -24.12 -17.97 27.46
C HIS A 342 -22.77 -17.26 27.47
N ARG A 343 -21.96 -17.45 28.51
CA ARG A 343 -20.57 -16.97 28.59
C ARG A 343 -19.64 -18.06 28.09
N ILE A 344 -18.94 -17.79 26.99
CA ILE A 344 -17.92 -18.68 26.43
C ILE A 344 -16.56 -18.19 26.89
N LYS A 345 -15.79 -19.05 27.52
CA LYS A 345 -14.39 -18.81 27.90
C LYS A 345 -13.50 -19.81 27.20
N VAL A 346 -12.48 -19.34 26.50
CA VAL A 346 -11.45 -20.19 25.87
C VAL A 346 -10.12 -19.86 26.51
N THR A 347 -9.37 -20.87 26.93
CA THR A 347 -8.11 -20.68 27.66
C THR A 347 -6.99 -21.57 27.13
N ARG A 348 -5.75 -21.07 27.22
CA ARG A 348 -4.52 -21.79 26.91
C ARG A 348 -3.42 -21.24 27.80
N GLU A 349 -2.55 -22.11 28.30
CA GLU A 349 -1.37 -21.70 29.07
C GLU A 349 -0.47 -20.76 28.25
N GLY A 350 -0.03 -19.65 28.87
CA GLY A 350 0.80 -18.62 28.24
C GLY A 350 0.03 -17.60 27.38
N TYR A 351 -1.30 -17.67 27.34
CA TYR A 351 -2.17 -16.75 26.63
C TYR A 351 -3.22 -16.15 27.56
N GLU A 352 -3.60 -14.91 27.30
CA GLU A 352 -4.76 -14.28 27.95
C GLU A 352 -6.05 -15.03 27.57
N PRO A 353 -6.93 -15.32 28.54
CA PRO A 353 -8.16 -16.04 28.28
C PRO A 353 -9.11 -15.21 27.42
N TYR A 354 -9.64 -15.82 26.36
CA TYR A 354 -10.69 -15.24 25.55
C TYR A 354 -12.04 -15.44 26.25
N GLU A 355 -12.81 -14.37 26.46
CA GLU A 355 -14.18 -14.45 26.98
C GLU A 355 -15.16 -13.68 26.07
N GLU A 356 -16.28 -14.29 25.72
CA GLU A 356 -17.37 -13.68 24.96
C GLU A 356 -18.72 -14.08 25.56
N ARG A 357 -19.69 -13.15 25.61
CA ARG A 357 -21.09 -13.49 25.88
C ARG A 357 -21.83 -13.62 24.55
N VAL A 358 -22.38 -14.80 24.29
CA VAL A 358 -23.10 -15.11 23.06
C VAL A 358 -24.57 -15.35 23.33
N PHE A 359 -25.42 -14.95 22.39
CA PHE A 359 -26.85 -15.26 22.44
C PHE A 359 -27.15 -16.43 21.50
N LEU A 360 -27.50 -17.58 22.08
CA LEU A 360 -27.85 -18.78 21.32
C LEU A 360 -29.34 -18.76 20.97
N ARG A 361 -29.64 -18.85 19.68
CA ARG A 361 -31.01 -18.89 19.14
C ARG A 361 -31.40 -20.32 18.79
N GLN A 362 -32.68 -20.63 19.00
CA GLN A 362 -33.28 -21.94 18.74
C GLN A 362 -32.97 -22.42 17.32
N GLY A 363 -32.55 -23.68 17.17
CA GLY A 363 -32.25 -24.30 15.87
C GLY A 363 -31.12 -23.64 15.04
N LYS A 364 -30.47 -22.58 15.52
CA LYS A 364 -29.41 -21.87 14.80
C LYS A 364 -28.03 -22.32 15.26
N ARG A 365 -27.12 -22.42 14.29
CA ARG A 365 -25.70 -22.65 14.53
C ARG A 365 -24.98 -21.32 14.69
N LEU A 366 -24.37 -21.09 15.86
CA LEU A 366 -23.45 -19.99 16.10
C LEU A 366 -22.00 -20.50 16.03
N ILE A 367 -21.11 -19.72 15.43
CA ILE A 367 -19.67 -20.03 15.39
C ILE A 367 -18.93 -18.94 16.15
N VAL A 368 -18.21 -19.34 17.20
CA VAL A 368 -17.30 -18.49 17.97
C VAL A 368 -15.87 -18.80 17.51
N LYS A 369 -15.12 -17.75 17.17
CA LYS A 369 -13.71 -17.83 16.80
C LYS A 369 -12.90 -17.10 17.87
N ALA A 370 -12.35 -17.84 18.82
CA ALA A 370 -11.56 -17.32 19.92
C ALA A 370 -10.12 -17.03 19.50
N ILE A 371 -9.71 -15.76 19.54
CA ILE A 371 -8.32 -15.37 19.31
C ILE A 371 -7.66 -15.20 20.68
N LEU A 372 -6.75 -16.12 21.02
CA LEU A 372 -5.94 -16.07 22.23
C LEU A 372 -4.64 -15.33 21.94
N GLU A 373 -4.27 -14.42 22.83
CA GLU A 373 -3.17 -13.46 22.64
C GLU A 373 -2.21 -13.50 23.83
N ARG A 374 -0.93 -13.18 23.60
CA ARG A 374 0.07 -13.16 24.68
C ARG A 374 0.11 -11.79 25.37
N PRO A 375 0.36 -11.72 26.69
CA PRO A 375 0.50 -10.44 27.41
C PRO A 375 1.62 -9.56 26.84
N SER A 376 1.40 -8.24 26.67
CA SER A 376 2.41 -7.29 26.18
C SER A 376 3.59 -7.13 27.15
N GLY A 377 4.80 -6.88 26.65
CA GLY A 377 5.97 -6.51 27.45
C GLY A 377 6.29 -5.01 27.36
N THR A 378 7.42 -4.59 27.93
CA THR A 378 7.90 -3.19 27.84
C THR A 378 9.37 -3.10 27.45
N ILE A 379 9.77 -1.99 26.82
CA ILE A 379 11.16 -1.67 26.50
C ILE A 379 11.51 -0.29 27.06
N GLU A 380 12.59 -0.21 27.83
CA GLU A 380 13.17 1.05 28.32
C GLU A 380 14.59 1.20 27.75
N VAL A 381 14.92 2.38 27.20
CA VAL A 381 16.25 2.63 26.61
C VAL A 381 16.95 3.76 27.35
N THR A 382 18.11 3.45 27.92
CA THR A 382 18.95 4.36 28.71
C THR A 382 20.38 4.42 28.14
N GLY A 383 21.19 5.41 28.51
CA GLY A 383 22.61 5.46 28.13
C GLY A 383 23.13 6.85 27.80
N ARG A 384 24.25 6.93 27.08
CA ARG A 384 24.95 8.18 26.70
C ARG A 384 25.24 8.26 25.19
N PRO A 385 25.36 9.46 24.62
CA PRO A 385 25.07 10.77 25.21
C PRO A 385 23.57 11.04 25.36
N ARG A 386 23.19 11.83 26.38
CA ARG A 386 21.79 12.24 26.60
C ARG A 386 21.20 12.93 25.38
N GLY A 387 19.90 12.77 25.15
CA GLY A 387 19.19 13.33 24.00
C GLY A 387 19.64 12.74 22.66
N ALA A 388 20.22 11.54 22.63
CA ALA A 388 20.30 10.75 21.40
C ALA A 388 18.89 10.30 21.02
N LYS A 389 18.55 10.36 19.73
CA LYS A 389 17.23 9.97 19.25
C LYS A 389 17.11 8.45 19.27
N VAL A 390 16.08 7.94 19.93
CA VAL A 390 15.77 6.50 19.98
C VAL A 390 14.59 6.22 19.06
N TYR A 391 14.70 5.12 18.32
CA TYR A 391 13.67 4.58 17.45
C TYR A 391 13.42 3.13 17.86
N LEU A 392 12.16 2.76 17.98
CA LEU A 392 11.70 1.40 18.25
C LEU A 392 10.88 0.94 17.06
N ASP A 393 11.30 -0.14 16.41
CA ASP A 393 10.75 -0.66 15.15
C ASP A 393 10.61 0.41 14.05
N GLY A 394 11.58 1.33 14.01
CA GLY A 394 11.60 2.45 13.07
C GLY A 394 10.78 3.68 13.50
N TYR A 395 10.01 3.61 14.59
CA TYR A 395 9.24 4.74 15.12
C TYR A 395 10.05 5.53 16.15
N TYR A 396 10.09 6.85 16.03
CA TYR A 396 10.79 7.71 16.99
C TYR A 396 10.09 7.72 18.36
N THR A 397 10.78 7.29 19.41
CA THR A 397 10.23 7.17 20.78
C THR A 397 10.68 8.27 21.72
N GLY A 398 11.66 9.09 21.33
CA GLY A 398 12.12 10.24 22.11
C GLY A 398 13.63 10.36 22.22
N GLY A 399 14.08 11.29 23.06
CA GLY A 399 15.50 11.50 23.36
C GLY A 399 15.93 10.69 24.59
N MET A 400 16.99 9.90 24.47
CA MET A 400 17.52 9.03 25.52
C MET A 400 17.86 9.79 26.83
N PRO A 401 17.43 9.32 28.03
CA PRO A 401 16.66 8.08 28.27
C PRO A 401 15.18 8.19 27.90
N VAL A 402 14.60 7.06 27.49
CA VAL A 402 13.18 6.95 27.10
C VAL A 402 12.42 6.16 28.16
N GLU A 403 11.22 6.63 28.51
CA GLU A 403 10.31 5.95 29.43
C GLU A 403 9.91 4.54 28.90
N PRO A 404 9.56 3.58 29.79
CA PRO A 404 9.15 2.24 29.39
C PRO A 404 8.00 2.25 28.37
N THR A 405 8.28 1.78 27.16
CA THR A 405 7.34 1.73 26.03
C THR A 405 6.74 0.33 25.92
N GLN A 406 5.41 0.21 25.88
CA GLN A 406 4.74 -1.08 25.70
C GLN A 406 4.95 -1.63 24.28
N VAL A 407 5.25 -2.92 24.19
CA VAL A 407 5.42 -3.64 22.91
C VAL A 407 4.84 -5.04 22.97
N GLN A 408 4.57 -5.63 21.80
CA GLN A 408 4.13 -7.02 21.72
C GLN A 408 5.26 -7.97 22.13
N PRO A 409 4.97 -9.22 22.51
CA PRO A 409 6.02 -10.19 22.73
C PRO A 409 6.67 -10.60 21.40
N GLY A 410 8.00 -10.66 21.38
CA GLY A 410 8.76 -10.97 20.18
C GLY A 410 9.95 -10.05 19.95
N PRO A 411 10.62 -10.17 18.79
CA PRO A 411 11.78 -9.37 18.46
C PRO A 411 11.39 -7.94 18.09
N HIS A 412 12.05 -6.97 18.72
CA HIS A 412 11.91 -5.54 18.47
C HIS A 412 13.26 -4.91 18.10
N ILE A 413 13.28 -4.06 17.10
CA ILE A 413 14.49 -3.38 16.63
C ILE A 413 14.60 -2.02 17.31
N ILE A 414 15.68 -1.79 18.04
CA ILE A 414 15.97 -0.52 18.69
C ILE A 414 17.12 0.14 17.95
N LYS A 415 16.88 1.33 17.39
CA LYS A 415 17.90 2.15 16.73
C LYS A 415 18.13 3.44 17.50
N VAL A 416 19.38 3.73 17.85
CA VAL A 416 19.77 4.95 18.58
C VAL A 416 20.75 5.76 17.73
N VAL A 417 20.43 7.03 17.50
CA VAL A 417 21.21 7.92 16.62
C VAL A 417 21.51 9.27 17.27
N LYS A 418 22.70 9.80 17.01
CA LYS A 418 23.04 11.19 17.32
C LYS A 418 24.11 11.68 16.34
N LYS A 419 23.98 12.92 15.87
CA LYS A 419 24.98 13.55 14.99
C LYS A 419 26.37 13.48 15.64
N GLY A 420 27.37 13.01 14.88
CA GLY A 420 28.75 12.83 15.36
C GLY A 420 29.05 11.51 16.07
N PHE A 421 28.06 10.62 16.21
CA PHE A 421 28.21 9.31 16.85
C PHE A 421 27.80 8.19 15.88
N ARG A 422 28.40 7.01 16.02
CA ARG A 422 27.99 5.82 15.27
C ARG A 422 26.59 5.42 15.71
N GLU A 423 25.68 5.22 14.76
CA GLU A 423 24.36 4.68 15.07
C GLU A 423 24.47 3.26 15.60
N VAL A 424 23.61 2.92 16.56
CA VAL A 424 23.52 1.56 17.12
C VAL A 424 22.12 1.04 16.82
N GLU A 425 22.05 -0.13 16.22
CA GLU A 425 20.82 -0.88 16.00
C GLU A 425 20.94 -2.24 16.69
N ARG A 426 19.91 -2.65 17.45
CA ARG A 426 19.88 -3.93 18.16
C ARG A 426 18.49 -4.53 18.10
N THR A 427 18.41 -5.84 17.89
CA THR A 427 17.18 -6.59 18.09
C THR A 427 17.11 -7.07 19.54
N VAL A 428 16.01 -6.79 20.22
CA VAL A 428 15.72 -7.22 21.58
C VAL A 428 14.47 -8.08 21.54
N ASN A 429 14.54 -9.29 22.10
CA ASN A 429 13.36 -10.15 22.21
C ASN A 429 12.65 -9.87 23.53
N VAL A 430 11.37 -9.53 23.46
CA VAL A 430 10.53 -9.24 24.62
C VAL A 430 9.67 -10.45 24.94
N GLU A 431 9.82 -10.98 26.15
CA GLU A 431 8.96 -12.06 26.63
C GLU A 431 7.58 -11.52 27.06
N PRO A 432 6.51 -12.32 26.93
CA PRO A 432 5.18 -11.90 27.34
C PRO A 432 5.14 -11.41 28.80
N GLY A 433 4.59 -10.23 29.02
CA GLY A 433 4.45 -9.62 30.35
C GLY A 433 5.74 -9.13 31.00
N LYS A 434 6.91 -9.24 30.35
CA LYS A 434 8.20 -8.81 30.93
C LYS A 434 8.68 -7.49 30.33
N GLY A 435 9.36 -6.71 31.17
CA GLY A 435 10.07 -5.51 30.73
C GLY A 435 11.53 -5.79 30.40
N VAL A 436 12.03 -5.14 29.35
CA VAL A 436 13.45 -5.18 28.96
C VAL A 436 14.04 -3.78 29.07
N ARG A 437 15.10 -3.66 29.87
CA ARG A 437 15.89 -2.42 29.97
C ARG A 437 17.17 -2.55 29.15
N LEU A 438 17.33 -1.70 28.15
CA LEU A 438 18.50 -1.65 27.30
C LEU A 438 19.35 -0.41 27.64
N LYS A 439 20.65 -0.63 27.90
CA LYS A 439 21.64 0.45 28.01
C LYS A 439 22.43 0.57 26.71
N VAL A 440 22.42 1.76 26.09
CA VAL A 440 23.09 2.06 24.81
C VAL A 440 24.00 3.27 24.97
N ASP A 441 25.31 3.02 24.91
CA ASP A 441 26.32 4.08 24.88
C ASP A 441 26.87 4.23 23.45
N LEU A 442 26.57 5.35 22.79
CA LEU A 442 27.05 5.63 21.44
C LEU A 442 28.52 6.02 21.46
N ARG A 443 29.29 5.45 20.52
CA ARG A 443 30.70 5.82 20.31
C ARG A 443 30.80 7.00 19.35
N ALA A 444 31.62 8.00 19.71
CA ALA A 444 31.95 9.08 18.79
C ALA A 444 32.57 8.51 17.51
N VAL A 445 32.25 9.10 16.35
CA VAL A 445 32.86 8.69 15.09
C VAL A 445 34.31 9.19 15.09
N ALA A 446 35.27 8.29 15.32
CA ALA A 446 36.68 8.56 15.06
C ALA A 446 36.88 8.84 13.56
N LYS A 447 37.83 9.73 13.23
CA LYS A 447 38.23 10.09 11.85
C LYS A 447 38.40 8.81 11.02
N ALA A 448 37.59 8.66 9.96
CA ALA A 448 37.48 7.42 9.20
C ALA A 448 38.80 7.05 8.50
N VAL A 449 39.24 5.80 8.67
CA VAL A 449 40.13 5.15 7.71
C VAL A 449 39.34 5.02 6.40
N SER A 450 39.88 5.53 5.29
CA SER A 450 39.19 5.46 4.00
C SER A 450 39.06 4.00 3.56
N GLU A 451 37.83 3.52 3.38
CA GLU A 451 37.61 2.20 2.77
C GLU A 451 38.27 2.11 1.38
N PRO A 452 38.77 0.92 0.98
CA PRO A 452 39.47 0.76 -0.28
C PRO A 452 38.52 0.99 -1.46
N LYS A 453 39.03 1.59 -2.56
CA LYS A 453 38.24 1.81 -3.79
C LYS A 453 37.80 0.51 -4.44
N THR A 454 38.52 -0.58 -4.20
CA THR A 454 38.24 -1.93 -4.70
C THR A 454 38.56 -2.97 -3.64
N PHE A 455 37.90 -4.13 -3.69
CA PHE A 455 38.32 -5.30 -2.92
C PHE A 455 38.12 -6.58 -3.73
N THR A 456 38.77 -7.66 -3.32
CA THR A 456 38.58 -9.01 -3.88
C THR A 456 38.10 -9.93 -2.77
N ASN A 457 37.05 -10.71 -3.00
CA ASN A 457 36.52 -11.64 -2.00
C ASN A 457 37.20 -13.02 -2.05
N SER A 458 36.74 -13.97 -1.23
CA SER A 458 37.33 -15.31 -1.13
C SER A 458 37.22 -16.15 -2.41
N LEU A 459 36.31 -15.79 -3.32
CA LEU A 459 36.11 -16.45 -4.62
C LEU A 459 36.82 -15.73 -5.77
N GLY A 460 37.68 -14.74 -5.47
CA GLY A 460 38.36 -13.95 -6.50
C GLY A 460 37.47 -12.91 -7.19
N MET A 461 36.24 -12.69 -6.71
CA MET A 461 35.35 -11.66 -7.26
C MET A 461 35.90 -10.28 -6.92
N LYS A 462 36.15 -9.46 -7.94
CA LYS A 462 36.63 -8.09 -7.78
C LYS A 462 35.43 -7.14 -7.72
N PHE A 463 35.41 -6.27 -6.71
CA PHE A 463 34.38 -5.26 -6.51
C PHE A 463 34.96 -3.85 -6.62
N ALA A 464 34.19 -2.94 -7.20
CA ALA A 464 34.49 -1.50 -7.24
C ALA A 464 33.50 -0.73 -6.37
N LYS A 465 34.01 0.27 -5.63
CA LYS A 465 33.18 1.17 -4.84
C LYS A 465 32.51 2.19 -5.76
N ILE A 466 31.18 2.11 -5.82
CA ILE A 466 30.31 3.03 -6.52
C ILE A 466 29.96 4.18 -5.57
N PRO A 467 30.20 5.45 -5.96
CA PRO A 467 29.92 6.59 -5.09
C PRO A 467 28.41 6.76 -4.87
N SER A 468 28.01 7.42 -3.77
CA SER A 468 26.65 7.96 -3.69
C SER A 468 26.49 9.14 -4.66
N GLY A 469 25.29 9.35 -5.18
CA GLY A 469 25.01 10.47 -6.07
C GLY A 469 23.64 10.36 -6.71
N SER A 470 23.33 11.29 -7.60
CA SER A 470 22.07 11.29 -8.35
C SER A 470 22.31 11.21 -9.85
N PHE A 471 21.39 10.56 -10.57
CA PHE A 471 21.42 10.47 -12.02
C PHE A 471 20.00 10.46 -12.62
N MET A 472 19.91 10.62 -13.93
CA MET A 472 18.66 10.44 -14.67
C MET A 472 18.55 8.98 -15.13
N MET A 473 17.59 8.26 -14.58
CA MET A 473 17.27 6.88 -14.93
C MET A 473 16.21 6.85 -16.04
N GLY A 474 16.36 5.92 -16.98
CA GLY A 474 15.48 5.79 -18.15
C GLY A 474 15.95 6.59 -19.37
N SER A 475 15.13 6.55 -20.43
CA SER A 475 15.44 7.20 -21.71
C SER A 475 15.03 8.66 -21.72
N GLY A 476 15.96 9.56 -22.07
CA GLY A 476 15.71 11.00 -22.22
C GLY A 476 15.11 11.40 -23.57
N ILE A 477 15.03 10.48 -24.53
CA ILE A 477 14.38 10.69 -25.84
C ILE A 477 13.09 9.90 -25.90
N SER A 478 12.10 10.37 -26.65
CA SER A 478 10.81 9.68 -26.78
C SER A 478 10.95 8.31 -27.46
N ALA A 479 9.96 7.45 -27.29
CA ALA A 479 9.92 6.14 -27.97
C ALA A 479 9.96 6.27 -29.50
N SER A 480 9.29 7.27 -30.07
CA SER A 480 9.29 7.54 -31.51
C SER A 480 10.65 8.03 -32.01
N GLU A 481 11.31 8.89 -31.25
CA GLU A 481 12.68 9.34 -31.55
C GLU A 481 13.68 8.18 -31.46
N ALA A 482 13.54 7.31 -30.45
CA ALA A 482 14.35 6.12 -30.32
C ALA A 482 14.15 5.13 -31.48
N VAL A 483 12.93 4.98 -32.01
CA VAL A 483 12.69 4.19 -33.24
C VAL A 483 13.44 4.79 -34.43
N SER A 484 13.37 6.12 -34.61
CA SER A 484 14.08 6.80 -35.70
C SER A 484 15.60 6.60 -35.62
N GLN A 485 16.18 6.72 -34.43
CA GLN A 485 17.63 6.63 -34.24
C GLN A 485 18.16 5.19 -34.18
N TYR A 486 17.41 4.26 -33.59
CA TYR A 486 17.92 2.94 -33.20
C TYR A 486 17.14 1.77 -33.86
N GLY A 487 16.05 2.06 -34.57
CA GLY A 487 15.18 1.08 -35.23
C GLY A 487 14.33 0.24 -34.28
N GLY A 488 13.42 -0.57 -34.79
CA GLY A 488 12.54 -1.42 -33.98
C GLY A 488 11.12 -0.85 -33.82
N LYS A 489 10.49 -1.12 -32.67
CA LYS A 489 9.09 -0.75 -32.38
C LYS A 489 9.03 0.11 -31.13
N GLU A 490 8.12 1.08 -31.08
CA GLU A 490 7.97 2.02 -29.96
C GLU A 490 7.84 1.34 -28.60
N LYS A 491 7.05 0.25 -28.52
CA LYS A 491 6.87 -0.56 -27.31
C LYS A 491 8.17 -1.05 -26.64
N TYR A 492 9.28 -1.15 -27.39
CA TYR A 492 10.57 -1.53 -26.82
C TYR A 492 11.22 -0.41 -26.01
N TYR A 493 10.81 0.84 -26.26
CA TYR A 493 11.34 2.04 -25.62
C TYR A 493 10.37 2.66 -24.63
N GLU A 494 9.05 2.50 -24.82
CA GLU A 494 8.01 2.98 -23.89
C GLU A 494 8.27 2.54 -22.44
N ARG A 495 8.76 1.32 -22.27
CA ARG A 495 9.11 0.74 -20.97
C ARG A 495 10.23 1.46 -20.22
N GLU A 496 10.99 2.32 -20.89
CA GLU A 496 12.13 3.07 -20.35
C GLU A 496 11.72 4.46 -19.84
N HIS A 497 10.42 4.75 -19.87
CA HIS A 497 9.82 6.02 -19.45
C HIS A 497 8.96 5.88 -18.18
N PRO A 498 8.71 6.99 -17.47
CA PRO A 498 9.35 8.31 -17.67
C PRO A 498 10.84 8.31 -17.29
N GLN A 499 11.61 9.19 -17.94
CA GLN A 499 12.93 9.52 -17.40
C GLN A 499 12.74 10.25 -16.08
N HIS A 500 13.46 9.84 -15.05
CA HIS A 500 13.27 10.37 -13.71
C HIS A 500 14.57 10.43 -12.92
N ARG A 501 14.61 11.29 -11.91
CA ARG A 501 15.81 11.48 -11.08
C ARG A 501 15.86 10.43 -9.98
N VAL A 502 16.97 9.72 -9.90
CA VAL A 502 17.23 8.76 -8.81
C VAL A 502 18.44 9.22 -8.01
N THR A 503 18.34 9.16 -6.69
CA THR A 503 19.45 9.38 -5.75
C THR A 503 19.83 8.06 -5.10
N ILE A 504 21.09 7.66 -5.28
CA ILE A 504 21.75 6.59 -4.52
C ILE A 504 22.36 7.24 -3.27
N SER A 505 21.74 7.05 -2.11
CA SER A 505 22.02 7.84 -0.91
C SER A 505 23.33 7.47 -0.22
N LYS A 506 23.81 6.25 -0.43
CA LYS A 506 25.02 5.70 0.17
C LYS A 506 25.89 5.01 -0.88
N PRO A 507 27.23 5.10 -0.77
CA PRO A 507 28.09 4.31 -1.63
C PRO A 507 27.86 2.81 -1.39
N PHE A 508 28.13 2.02 -2.41
CA PHE A 508 28.03 0.57 -2.37
C PHE A 508 29.14 -0.03 -3.23
N TYR A 509 29.39 -1.32 -3.08
CA TYR A 509 30.30 -2.07 -3.93
C TYR A 509 29.51 -2.84 -4.97
N MET A 510 29.95 -2.80 -6.22
CA MET A 510 29.42 -3.63 -7.30
C MET A 510 30.53 -4.50 -7.88
N GLN A 511 30.22 -5.75 -8.17
CA GLN A 511 31.16 -6.66 -8.82
C GLN A 511 31.53 -6.10 -10.19
N LYS A 512 32.83 -6.03 -10.47
CA LYS A 512 33.38 -5.43 -11.69
C LYS A 512 32.98 -6.18 -12.95
N MET A 513 32.72 -7.47 -12.83
CA MET A 513 32.37 -8.40 -13.89
C MET A 513 31.18 -9.25 -13.46
N GLU A 514 30.48 -9.92 -14.38
CA GLU A 514 29.47 -10.91 -14.02
C GLU A 514 30.05 -12.05 -13.16
N VAL A 515 29.18 -12.75 -12.42
CA VAL A 515 29.59 -13.98 -11.73
C VAL A 515 29.97 -15.02 -12.77
N THR A 516 31.14 -15.65 -12.58
CA THR A 516 31.68 -16.59 -13.57
C THR A 516 31.27 -18.03 -13.31
N VAL A 517 31.39 -18.89 -14.32
CA VAL A 517 31.17 -20.34 -14.22
C VAL A 517 32.05 -20.95 -13.13
N GLY A 518 33.32 -20.55 -12.99
CA GLY A 518 34.21 -21.06 -11.93
C GLY A 518 33.79 -20.65 -10.52
N GLN A 519 33.31 -19.41 -10.35
CA GLN A 519 32.77 -18.93 -9.08
C GLN A 519 31.48 -19.66 -8.71
N TRP A 520 30.60 -19.88 -9.69
CA TRP A 520 29.39 -20.67 -9.51
C TRP A 520 29.69 -22.13 -9.20
N ARG A 521 30.69 -22.73 -9.87
CA ARG A 521 31.11 -24.12 -9.61
C ARG A 521 31.57 -24.32 -8.17
N SER A 522 32.25 -23.33 -7.58
CA SER A 522 32.63 -23.38 -6.16
C SER A 522 31.41 -23.53 -5.24
N PHE A 523 30.31 -22.84 -5.54
CA PHE A 523 29.04 -23.02 -4.83
C PHE A 523 28.47 -24.42 -5.01
N ILE A 524 28.43 -24.93 -6.23
CA ILE A 524 27.90 -26.27 -6.53
C ILE A 524 28.73 -27.36 -5.84
N GLN A 525 30.06 -27.23 -5.84
CA GLN A 525 30.96 -28.16 -5.16
C GLN A 525 30.81 -28.12 -3.63
N ASP A 526 30.69 -26.93 -3.04
CA ASP A 526 30.55 -26.78 -1.58
C ASP A 526 29.19 -27.27 -1.05
N THR A 527 28.14 -27.22 -1.87
CA THR A 527 26.76 -27.44 -1.41
C THR A 527 26.06 -28.64 -1.99
N GLY A 528 26.55 -29.19 -3.11
CA GLY A 528 25.84 -30.20 -3.90
C GLY A 528 24.54 -29.67 -4.52
N TYR A 529 24.33 -28.35 -4.57
CA TYR A 529 23.09 -27.75 -5.06
C TYR A 529 22.81 -28.13 -6.52
N LYS A 530 21.53 -28.36 -6.83
CA LYS A 530 21.02 -28.63 -8.18
C LYS A 530 20.10 -27.50 -8.60
N THR A 531 20.40 -26.86 -9.74
CA THR A 531 19.65 -25.70 -10.20
C THR A 531 18.24 -26.07 -10.69
N GLU A 532 17.38 -25.08 -10.83
CA GLU A 532 16.06 -25.24 -11.47
C GLU A 532 16.18 -25.65 -12.95
N ALA A 533 17.30 -25.40 -13.60
CA ALA A 533 17.58 -25.93 -14.94
C ALA A 533 17.85 -27.43 -14.88
N GLU A 534 18.69 -27.90 -13.94
CA GLU A 534 19.02 -29.32 -13.75
C GLU A 534 17.81 -30.16 -13.32
N THR A 535 16.96 -29.61 -12.43
CA THR A 535 15.79 -30.34 -11.89
C THR A 535 14.51 -30.11 -12.67
N GLY A 536 14.46 -29.07 -13.50
CA GLY A 536 13.23 -28.60 -14.15
C GLY A 536 13.22 -28.76 -15.67
N GLY A 537 13.90 -29.75 -16.24
CA GLY A 537 13.85 -30.05 -17.68
C GLY A 537 14.67 -29.08 -18.56
N GLY A 538 15.74 -28.51 -18.01
CA GLY A 538 16.72 -27.71 -18.74
C GLY A 538 16.46 -26.20 -18.81
N ALA A 539 17.27 -25.53 -19.61
CA ALA A 539 17.26 -24.09 -19.85
C ALA A 539 16.83 -23.74 -21.28
N TYR A 540 16.45 -22.48 -21.48
CA TYR A 540 16.18 -21.92 -22.81
C TYR A 540 17.49 -21.61 -23.53
N VAL A 541 17.69 -22.24 -24.68
CA VAL A 541 18.91 -22.11 -25.49
C VAL A 541 18.57 -21.79 -26.94
N TRP A 542 19.51 -21.13 -27.61
CA TRP A 542 19.40 -20.88 -29.04
C TRP A 542 19.83 -22.11 -29.83
N THR A 543 18.94 -22.63 -30.69
CA THR A 543 19.21 -23.83 -31.51
C THR A 543 19.87 -23.53 -32.85
N GLY A 544 20.22 -22.28 -33.12
CA GLY A 544 20.55 -21.80 -34.47
C GLY A 544 19.34 -21.25 -35.23
N LYS A 545 18.12 -21.68 -34.88
CA LYS A 545 16.86 -21.28 -35.56
C LYS A 545 15.86 -20.60 -34.64
N LYS A 546 15.71 -21.09 -33.41
CA LYS A 546 14.75 -20.58 -32.42
C LYS A 546 15.25 -20.77 -31.00
N TRP A 547 14.68 -19.99 -30.09
CA TRP A 547 14.81 -20.20 -28.65
C TRP A 547 13.86 -21.30 -28.21
N GLU A 548 14.38 -22.34 -27.55
CA GLU A 548 13.56 -23.39 -26.95
C GLU A 548 14.18 -23.91 -25.68
N LYS A 549 13.34 -24.46 -24.80
CA LYS A 549 13.79 -25.13 -23.59
C LYS A 549 14.30 -26.52 -23.96
N LYS A 550 15.56 -26.81 -23.65
CA LYS A 550 16.21 -28.07 -24.03
C LYS A 550 16.69 -28.83 -22.80
N GLU A 551 16.26 -30.07 -22.66
CA GLU A 551 16.72 -30.96 -21.59
C GLU A 551 18.25 -31.17 -21.64
N GLY A 552 18.85 -31.36 -20.47
CA GLY A 552 20.31 -31.51 -20.34
C GLY A 552 21.11 -30.21 -20.49
N THR A 553 20.44 -29.06 -20.64
CA THR A 553 21.09 -27.74 -20.64
C THR A 553 20.98 -27.06 -19.29
N TYR A 554 22.10 -26.54 -18.79
CA TYR A 554 22.24 -25.92 -17.48
C TYR A 554 23.51 -25.05 -17.45
N TRP A 555 23.91 -24.57 -16.29
CA TRP A 555 24.98 -23.58 -16.12
C TRP A 555 26.37 -24.00 -16.65
N ASP A 556 26.71 -25.29 -16.65
CA ASP A 556 27.98 -25.83 -17.19
C ASP A 556 27.80 -26.42 -18.61
N ASN A 557 26.57 -26.42 -19.12
CA ASN A 557 26.24 -26.87 -20.47
C ASN A 557 25.11 -26.00 -21.05
N PRO A 558 25.34 -24.72 -21.35
CA PRO A 558 24.29 -23.80 -21.81
C PRO A 558 23.92 -23.95 -23.29
N GLY A 559 24.43 -24.99 -23.97
CA GLY A 559 24.26 -25.18 -25.42
C GLY A 559 25.39 -24.63 -26.28
N PHE A 560 26.47 -24.14 -25.66
CA PHE A 560 27.74 -23.78 -26.29
C PHE A 560 28.88 -23.96 -25.27
N ASN A 561 30.13 -24.02 -25.75
CA ASN A 561 31.29 -24.19 -24.87
C ASN A 561 31.52 -22.92 -24.03
N GLN A 562 31.67 -23.11 -22.71
CA GLN A 562 32.08 -22.08 -21.75
C GLN A 562 33.26 -22.61 -20.92
N GLY A 563 34.16 -21.71 -20.54
CA GLY A 563 35.18 -21.96 -19.51
C GLY A 563 34.88 -21.21 -18.22
N ASP A 564 35.74 -21.37 -17.22
CA ASP A 564 35.53 -20.88 -15.86
C ASP A 564 35.44 -19.36 -15.73
N ASN A 565 35.96 -18.63 -16.71
CA ASN A 565 35.94 -17.17 -16.76
C ASN A 565 34.76 -16.61 -17.56
N ASN A 566 33.96 -17.46 -18.21
CA ASN A 566 32.70 -17.02 -18.83
C ASN A 566 31.66 -16.68 -17.76
N PRO A 567 30.69 -15.80 -18.04
CA PRO A 567 29.58 -15.54 -17.14
C PRO A 567 28.74 -16.81 -16.98
N VAL A 568 28.33 -17.09 -15.75
CA VAL A 568 27.38 -18.17 -15.49
C VAL A 568 26.03 -17.79 -16.09
N THR A 569 25.42 -18.72 -16.82
CA THR A 569 24.09 -18.57 -17.43
C THR A 569 23.20 -19.74 -17.07
N CYS A 570 21.97 -19.80 -17.61
CA CYS A 570 21.04 -20.90 -17.32
C CYS A 570 20.72 -21.05 -15.82
N VAL A 571 20.82 -19.95 -15.07
CA VAL A 571 20.48 -19.86 -13.65
C VAL A 571 19.27 -18.95 -13.47
N SER A 572 18.30 -19.39 -12.68
CA SER A 572 17.10 -18.61 -12.40
C SER A 572 17.36 -17.56 -11.31
N TRP A 573 16.46 -16.60 -11.15
CA TRP A 573 16.56 -15.62 -10.07
C TRP A 573 16.56 -16.31 -8.70
N ASN A 574 15.84 -17.43 -8.57
CA ASN A 574 15.79 -18.24 -7.36
C ASN A 574 17.12 -18.95 -7.09
N ASP A 575 17.74 -19.56 -8.12
CA ASP A 575 19.06 -20.18 -8.00
C ASP A 575 20.09 -19.15 -7.49
N VAL A 576 20.03 -17.92 -8.03
CA VAL A 576 20.90 -16.80 -7.62
C VAL A 576 20.71 -16.42 -6.15
N GLN A 577 19.49 -16.50 -5.61
CA GLN A 577 19.29 -16.25 -4.18
C GLN A 577 19.97 -17.31 -3.31
N GLU A 578 19.98 -18.57 -3.72
CA GLU A 578 20.66 -19.64 -2.99
C GLU A 578 22.18 -19.48 -3.02
N PHE A 579 22.74 -19.10 -4.18
CA PHE A 579 24.14 -18.71 -4.30
C PHE A 579 24.51 -17.56 -3.35
N ILE A 580 23.72 -16.48 -3.33
CA ILE A 580 23.93 -15.33 -2.45
C ILE A 580 23.86 -15.74 -0.97
N LYS A 581 22.87 -16.55 -0.58
CA LYS A 581 22.73 -17.06 0.79
C LYS A 581 23.96 -17.86 1.21
N TRP A 582 24.46 -18.73 0.35
CA TRP A 582 25.68 -19.49 0.62
C TRP A 582 26.90 -18.58 0.77
N LEU A 583 27.12 -17.65 -0.17
CA LEU A 583 28.26 -16.74 -0.13
C LEU A 583 28.25 -15.85 1.13
N ASN A 584 27.07 -15.36 1.52
CA ASN A 584 26.89 -14.57 2.73
C ASN A 584 27.23 -15.37 4.00
N ARG A 585 26.84 -16.66 4.06
CA ARG A 585 27.24 -17.55 5.16
C ARG A 585 28.74 -17.83 5.16
N LYS A 586 29.34 -18.05 3.99
CA LYS A 586 30.76 -18.37 3.84
C LYS A 586 31.66 -17.22 4.28
N GLU A 587 31.29 -15.97 3.98
CA GLU A 587 32.13 -14.81 4.26
C GLU A 587 31.65 -13.93 5.43
N GLY A 588 30.47 -14.20 5.99
CA GLY A 588 29.84 -13.35 7.02
C GLY A 588 29.55 -11.94 6.52
N LYS A 589 29.23 -11.79 5.23
CA LYS A 589 28.96 -10.50 4.56
C LYS A 589 27.53 -10.44 4.01
N GLU A 590 27.13 -9.27 3.50
CA GLU A 590 25.80 -8.99 2.93
C GLU A 590 25.86 -8.68 1.42
N TYR A 591 26.19 -9.69 0.62
CA TYR A 591 25.99 -9.65 -0.83
C TYR A 591 24.51 -9.77 -1.19
N ARG A 592 24.16 -9.20 -2.34
CA ARG A 592 22.81 -9.21 -2.93
C ARG A 592 22.89 -8.94 -4.44
N LEU A 593 21.79 -9.13 -5.14
CA LEU A 593 21.62 -8.52 -6.46
C LEU A 593 21.57 -6.98 -6.33
N PRO A 594 22.10 -6.22 -7.32
CA PRO A 594 21.88 -4.78 -7.40
C PRO A 594 20.39 -4.49 -7.57
N THR A 595 19.95 -3.31 -7.10
CA THR A 595 18.65 -2.81 -7.57
C THR A 595 18.75 -2.42 -9.04
N GLU A 596 17.61 -2.33 -9.71
CA GLU A 596 17.54 -1.87 -11.09
C GLU A 596 18.21 -0.49 -11.25
N ALA A 597 17.96 0.42 -10.29
CA ALA A 597 18.56 1.73 -10.26
C ALA A 597 20.07 1.72 -10.02
N GLU A 598 20.55 0.88 -9.10
CA GLU A 598 21.99 0.72 -8.87
C GLU A 598 22.70 0.17 -10.12
N TRP A 599 22.06 -0.78 -10.81
CA TRP A 599 22.56 -1.36 -12.05
C TRP A 599 22.69 -0.29 -13.14
N GLU A 600 21.64 0.50 -13.39
CA GLU A 600 21.70 1.54 -14.43
C GLU A 600 22.67 2.67 -14.05
N TYR A 601 22.75 3.03 -12.77
CA TYR A 601 23.73 3.99 -12.28
C TYR A 601 25.16 3.50 -12.53
N GLY A 602 25.43 2.24 -12.21
CA GLY A 602 26.69 1.56 -12.49
C GLY A 602 27.00 1.52 -13.98
N ALA A 603 26.03 1.17 -14.83
CA ALA A 603 26.20 1.10 -16.29
C ALA A 603 26.56 2.46 -16.88
N ARG A 604 25.88 3.52 -16.43
CA ARG A 604 26.11 4.90 -16.88
C ARG A 604 27.44 5.46 -16.40
N ALA A 605 27.86 5.16 -15.17
CA ALA A 605 29.09 5.65 -14.57
C ALA A 605 29.31 7.17 -14.75
N GLY A 606 28.23 7.95 -14.56
CA GLY A 606 28.21 9.41 -14.73
C GLY A 606 27.77 9.91 -16.11
N SER A 607 27.67 9.02 -17.11
CA SER A 607 27.18 9.37 -18.45
C SER A 607 25.65 9.51 -18.50
N THR A 608 25.16 10.45 -19.32
CA THR A 608 23.74 10.61 -19.67
C THR A 608 23.39 10.01 -21.04
N THR A 609 24.38 9.44 -21.75
CA THR A 609 24.23 8.98 -23.14
C THR A 609 23.68 7.55 -23.25
N ARG A 610 23.45 7.11 -24.49
CA ARG A 610 22.96 5.77 -24.86
C ARG A 610 23.81 4.63 -24.29
N PHE A 611 25.12 4.76 -24.38
CA PHE A 611 26.13 3.87 -23.79
C PHE A 611 27.02 4.65 -22.83
N CYS A 612 27.83 4.00 -22.01
CA CYS A 612 28.72 4.70 -21.07
C CYS A 612 29.74 5.63 -21.76
N TYR A 613 30.08 5.37 -23.03
CA TYR A 613 31.07 6.12 -23.80
C TYR A 613 30.47 7.13 -24.80
N GLY A 614 29.14 7.13 -25.02
CA GLY A 614 28.51 8.04 -25.98
C GLY A 614 27.23 7.49 -26.63
N ASN A 615 26.78 8.15 -27.70
CA ASN A 615 25.57 7.80 -28.44
C ASN A 615 25.81 6.92 -29.67
N ASN A 616 27.04 6.89 -30.20
CA ASN A 616 27.36 6.15 -31.41
C ASN A 616 27.43 4.63 -31.15
N LYS A 617 26.73 3.85 -31.98
CA LYS A 617 26.78 2.38 -31.94
C LYS A 617 28.12 1.81 -32.40
N ASP A 618 28.89 2.52 -33.22
CA ASP A 618 30.11 1.96 -33.83
C ASP A 618 31.21 1.69 -32.79
N GLY A 619 31.19 2.40 -31.66
CA GLY A 619 32.08 2.14 -30.53
C GLY A 619 31.71 0.91 -29.69
N LEU A 620 30.54 0.29 -29.91
CA LEU A 620 30.01 -0.75 -29.00
C LEU A 620 30.89 -1.99 -28.96
N ALA A 621 31.53 -2.34 -30.08
CA ALA A 621 32.38 -3.51 -30.18
C ALA A 621 33.61 -3.47 -29.25
N GLU A 622 34.00 -2.29 -28.76
CA GLU A 622 35.08 -2.12 -27.78
C GLU A 622 34.62 -2.39 -26.34
N TYR A 623 33.32 -2.28 -26.06
CA TYR A 623 32.74 -2.35 -24.71
C TYR A 623 31.84 -3.57 -24.48
N ALA A 624 31.43 -4.27 -25.54
CA ALA A 624 30.44 -5.33 -25.44
C ALA A 624 30.71 -6.53 -26.36
N TRP A 625 30.30 -7.70 -25.88
CA TRP A 625 30.00 -8.87 -26.69
C TRP A 625 28.51 -8.90 -27.02
N TYR A 626 28.15 -8.70 -28.29
CA TYR A 626 26.77 -8.60 -28.73
C TYR A 626 26.62 -9.29 -30.10
N TRP A 627 25.43 -9.30 -30.69
CA TRP A 627 25.10 -10.09 -31.89
C TRP A 627 26.17 -10.07 -32.99
N ASP A 628 26.73 -8.89 -33.31
CA ASP A 628 27.65 -8.74 -34.45
C ASP A 628 29.04 -9.35 -34.19
N ASN A 629 29.50 -9.45 -32.93
CA ASN A 629 30.87 -9.84 -32.59
C ASN A 629 30.99 -11.03 -31.63
N SER A 630 29.89 -11.50 -31.04
CA SER A 630 29.91 -12.55 -30.03
C SER A 630 30.13 -13.95 -30.60
N GLY A 631 29.92 -14.15 -31.91
CA GLY A 631 29.91 -15.49 -32.49
C GLY A 631 28.81 -16.38 -31.91
N LYS A 632 27.70 -15.78 -31.45
CA LYS A 632 26.52 -16.46 -30.88
C LYS A 632 26.81 -17.28 -29.61
N ARG A 633 27.67 -16.75 -28.74
CA ARG A 633 28.02 -17.33 -27.44
C ARG A 633 28.54 -16.27 -26.47
N THR A 634 28.59 -16.60 -25.19
CA THR A 634 29.28 -15.77 -24.18
C THR A 634 30.80 -15.79 -24.37
N HIS A 635 31.49 -14.79 -23.84
CA HIS A 635 32.95 -14.71 -23.79
C HIS A 635 33.43 -14.52 -22.34
N SER A 636 34.73 -14.65 -22.10
CA SER A 636 35.28 -14.43 -20.76
C SER A 636 34.97 -13.01 -20.30
N VAL A 637 34.64 -12.87 -19.03
CA VAL A 637 34.32 -11.56 -18.45
C VAL A 637 35.56 -10.66 -18.46
N GLY A 638 35.37 -9.36 -18.69
CA GLY A 638 36.43 -8.36 -18.62
C GLY A 638 37.37 -8.29 -19.83
N GLU A 639 37.02 -8.93 -20.96
CA GLU A 639 37.81 -8.88 -22.21
C GLU A 639 37.55 -7.61 -23.04
N LYS A 640 36.49 -6.85 -22.71
CA LYS A 640 36.17 -5.55 -23.32
C LYS A 640 36.61 -4.38 -22.43
N LYS A 641 36.52 -3.15 -22.94
CA LYS A 641 36.83 -1.95 -22.15
C LYS A 641 35.81 -1.77 -21.03
N PRO A 642 36.25 -1.41 -19.81
CA PRO A 642 35.34 -1.05 -18.74
C PRO A 642 34.79 0.37 -18.95
N ASN A 643 33.72 0.70 -18.22
CA ASN A 643 33.29 2.10 -18.08
C ASN A 643 34.21 2.88 -17.11
N SER A 644 33.93 4.18 -16.91
CA SER A 644 34.72 5.10 -16.09
C SER A 644 34.81 4.71 -14.60
N TRP A 645 33.97 3.79 -14.11
CA TRP A 645 34.03 3.24 -12.75
C TRP A 645 34.68 1.86 -12.68
N GLY A 646 35.19 1.35 -13.80
CA GLY A 646 35.87 0.07 -13.86
C GLY A 646 34.92 -1.13 -13.91
N LEU A 647 33.64 -0.94 -14.27
CA LEU A 647 32.70 -2.03 -14.50
C LEU A 647 32.79 -2.48 -15.96
N TYR A 648 32.92 -3.78 -16.17
CA TYR A 648 33.03 -4.44 -17.47
C TYR A 648 31.69 -5.04 -17.87
N ASP A 649 31.51 -5.23 -19.18
CA ASP A 649 30.42 -6.00 -19.79
C ASP A 649 29.01 -5.46 -19.51
N MET A 650 28.87 -4.23 -18.99
CA MET A 650 27.58 -3.56 -18.71
C MET A 650 26.70 -3.33 -19.96
N HIS A 651 27.20 -3.65 -21.16
CA HIS A 651 26.54 -3.41 -22.45
C HIS A 651 26.46 -4.68 -23.32
N GLY A 652 26.61 -5.88 -22.75
CA GLY A 652 26.52 -7.12 -23.52
C GLY A 652 26.95 -8.33 -22.72
N ASN A 653 27.45 -9.36 -23.42
CA ASN A 653 27.79 -10.68 -22.90
C ASN A 653 26.54 -11.43 -22.40
N VAL A 654 25.97 -11.05 -21.26
CA VAL A 654 24.71 -11.61 -20.76
C VAL A 654 23.80 -10.52 -20.18
N TYR A 655 22.49 -10.74 -20.27
CA TYR A 655 21.54 -9.98 -19.47
C TYR A 655 21.78 -10.32 -18.00
N GLU A 656 21.50 -9.38 -17.10
CA GLU A 656 21.81 -9.54 -15.68
C GLU A 656 20.58 -9.34 -14.81
N TRP A 657 20.29 -10.34 -13.97
CA TRP A 657 19.23 -10.25 -12.97
C TRP A 657 19.44 -9.08 -12.01
N CYS A 658 18.37 -8.31 -11.80
CA CYS A 658 18.26 -7.31 -10.75
C CYS A 658 17.34 -7.80 -9.61
N ARG A 659 17.40 -7.13 -8.46
CA ARG A 659 16.56 -7.45 -7.29
C ARG A 659 15.07 -7.16 -7.54
N ASP A 660 14.79 -6.11 -8.29
CA ASP A 660 13.49 -5.46 -8.39
C ASP A 660 12.44 -6.34 -9.06
N TRP A 661 11.19 -6.22 -8.61
CA TRP A 661 10.06 -6.61 -9.43
C TRP A 661 9.95 -5.67 -10.62
N TYR A 662 9.65 -6.19 -11.81
CA TYR A 662 9.44 -5.36 -12.98
C TYR A 662 8.11 -4.60 -12.87
N GLY A 663 8.16 -3.29 -13.07
CA GLY A 663 7.00 -2.42 -13.18
C GLY A 663 7.36 -1.07 -13.77
N ASP A 664 6.39 -0.16 -13.74
CA ASP A 664 6.54 1.20 -14.24
C ASP A 664 7.47 2.01 -13.35
N TYR A 665 8.21 2.94 -13.96
CA TYR A 665 9.01 3.89 -13.21
C TYR A 665 8.10 4.87 -12.45
N PRO A 666 8.45 5.23 -11.20
CA PRO A 666 7.68 6.19 -10.44
C PRO A 666 7.76 7.58 -11.09
N PRO A 667 6.70 8.39 -11.03
CA PRO A 667 6.79 9.79 -11.43
C PRO A 667 7.64 10.57 -10.41
N GLY A 668 8.53 11.44 -10.91
CA GLY A 668 9.29 12.36 -10.06
C GLY A 668 10.61 11.80 -9.50
N SER A 669 11.19 12.49 -8.52
CA SER A 669 12.49 12.11 -7.96
C SER A 669 12.35 11.08 -6.84
N VAL A 670 13.20 10.05 -6.83
CA VAL A 670 13.21 8.99 -5.80
C VAL A 670 14.60 8.75 -5.22
N THR A 671 14.67 8.21 -4.00
CA THR A 671 15.92 7.85 -3.32
C THR A 671 15.94 6.35 -3.04
N ASP A 672 17.03 5.68 -3.42
CA ASP A 672 17.25 4.24 -3.27
C ASP A 672 16.04 3.35 -3.67
N PRO A 673 15.44 3.53 -4.87
CA PRO A 673 14.27 2.76 -5.26
C PRO A 673 14.60 1.27 -5.37
N THR A 674 13.63 0.43 -4.99
CA THR A 674 13.72 -1.04 -5.01
C THR A 674 12.65 -1.69 -5.87
N GLY A 675 12.05 -0.91 -6.77
CA GLY A 675 10.92 -1.32 -7.60
C GLY A 675 9.61 -1.50 -6.80
N PRO A 676 8.54 -1.97 -7.44
CA PRO A 676 7.27 -2.31 -6.80
C PRO A 676 7.43 -3.40 -5.73
N SER A 677 6.53 -3.42 -4.74
CA SER A 677 6.56 -4.41 -3.65
C SER A 677 6.13 -5.82 -4.09
N LEU A 678 5.38 -5.93 -5.19
CA LEU A 678 4.90 -7.19 -5.78
C LEU A 678 4.98 -7.13 -7.31
N GLY A 679 5.16 -8.29 -7.95
CA GLY A 679 5.18 -8.42 -9.40
C GLY A 679 5.21 -9.88 -9.85
N SER A 680 5.14 -10.11 -11.17
CA SER A 680 5.18 -11.45 -11.79
C SER A 680 6.50 -11.76 -12.50
N SER A 681 7.35 -10.76 -12.72
CA SER A 681 8.64 -10.88 -13.40
C SER A 681 9.67 -10.01 -12.71
N ARG A 682 10.93 -10.46 -12.68
CA ARG A 682 12.08 -9.69 -12.18
C ARG A 682 12.72 -8.92 -13.33
N VAL A 683 13.36 -7.82 -12.99
CA VAL A 683 14.08 -7.02 -13.99
C VAL A 683 15.39 -7.72 -14.39
N ASP A 684 15.71 -7.66 -15.67
CA ASP A 684 17.04 -7.96 -16.21
C ASP A 684 17.54 -6.80 -17.09
N ARG A 685 18.86 -6.57 -17.13
CA ARG A 685 19.47 -5.41 -17.78
C ARG A 685 20.73 -5.78 -18.58
N GLY A 686 21.17 -4.91 -19.49
CA GLY A 686 22.52 -4.96 -20.09
C GLY A 686 22.62 -5.42 -21.54
N GLY A 687 21.61 -6.14 -22.05
CA GLY A 687 21.76 -6.82 -23.35
C GLY A 687 22.58 -8.09 -23.18
N SER A 688 22.85 -8.81 -24.27
CA SER A 688 23.57 -10.08 -24.21
C SER A 688 24.21 -10.41 -25.55
N TRP A 689 24.93 -11.53 -25.62
CA TRP A 689 25.61 -12.01 -26.82
C TRP A 689 24.68 -12.18 -28.03
N ASP A 690 23.37 -12.42 -27.86
CA ASP A 690 22.40 -12.50 -28.95
C ASP A 690 21.65 -11.18 -29.22
N GLY A 691 21.87 -10.16 -28.39
CA GLY A 691 21.25 -8.85 -28.52
C GLY A 691 21.92 -7.98 -29.59
N ILE A 692 21.15 -7.21 -30.33
CA ILE A 692 21.69 -6.17 -31.23
C ILE A 692 22.05 -4.92 -30.43
N ALA A 693 22.75 -3.95 -31.04
CA ALA A 693 23.20 -2.72 -30.38
C ALA A 693 22.09 -1.88 -29.69
N ARG A 694 20.81 -2.08 -30.03
CA ARG A 694 19.68 -1.46 -29.32
C ARG A 694 19.46 -2.06 -27.92
N ASN A 695 19.71 -3.35 -27.75
CA ASN A 695 19.50 -4.08 -26.50
C ASN A 695 20.61 -3.77 -25.46
N CYS A 696 21.75 -3.27 -25.93
CA CYS A 696 22.95 -3.01 -25.15
C CYS A 696 22.99 -1.61 -24.48
N ARG A 697 21.90 -0.84 -24.54
CA ARG A 697 21.86 0.54 -24.04
C ARG A 697 21.75 0.55 -22.51
N SER A 698 22.28 1.58 -21.87
CA SER A 698 22.17 1.75 -20.41
C SER A 698 20.71 1.75 -19.93
N ALA A 699 19.79 2.32 -20.73
CA ALA A 699 18.37 2.41 -20.41
C ALA A 699 17.55 1.19 -20.84
N ASP A 700 18.07 0.28 -21.68
CA ASP A 700 17.31 -0.91 -22.08
C ASP A 700 17.04 -1.78 -20.85
N ARG A 701 15.80 -2.26 -20.75
CA ARG A 701 15.36 -3.09 -19.64
C ARG A 701 14.48 -4.24 -20.11
N GLY A 702 14.82 -5.42 -19.64
CA GLY A 702 14.08 -6.66 -19.85
C GLY A 702 13.31 -7.07 -18.60
N ARG A 703 12.57 -8.17 -18.77
CA ARG A 703 11.98 -8.88 -17.65
C ARG A 703 11.84 -10.35 -18.00
N ASP A 704 12.01 -11.16 -16.98
CA ASP A 704 11.81 -12.59 -17.05
C ASP A 704 11.16 -13.07 -15.74
N THR A 705 10.42 -14.18 -15.78
CA THR A 705 9.82 -14.74 -14.55
C THR A 705 10.93 -15.21 -13.60
N PRO A 706 10.73 -15.22 -12.27
CA PRO A 706 11.79 -15.61 -11.34
C PRO A 706 12.41 -17.00 -11.62
N GLY A 707 11.62 -17.93 -12.19
CA GLY A 707 12.07 -19.27 -12.57
C GLY A 707 12.61 -19.39 -14.01
N SER A 708 12.62 -18.30 -14.79
CA SER A 708 13.22 -18.29 -16.13
C SER A 708 14.71 -18.61 -16.02
N ARG A 709 15.21 -19.49 -16.89
CA ARG A 709 16.64 -19.82 -17.03
C ARG A 709 17.01 -19.89 -18.49
N GLY A 710 17.88 -18.99 -18.94
CA GLY A 710 18.30 -18.90 -20.34
C GLY A 710 19.80 -18.75 -20.48
N SER A 711 20.35 -19.24 -21.59
CA SER A 711 21.77 -19.15 -21.92
C SER A 711 22.27 -17.73 -22.26
N ARG A 712 21.37 -16.74 -22.26
CA ARG A 712 21.67 -15.31 -22.42
C ARG A 712 21.55 -14.50 -21.11
N LEU A 713 21.24 -15.15 -19.99
CA LEU A 713 20.87 -14.51 -18.73
C LEU A 713 21.75 -15.02 -17.58
N GLY A 714 22.47 -14.10 -16.95
CA GLY A 714 23.34 -14.28 -15.79
C GLY A 714 23.07 -13.21 -14.72
N PHE A 715 24.10 -12.83 -13.96
CA PHE A 715 23.99 -11.82 -12.91
C PHE A 715 25.35 -11.32 -12.42
N ARG A 716 25.35 -10.18 -11.69
CA ARG A 716 26.46 -9.69 -10.89
C ARG A 716 26.01 -9.29 -9.49
N LEU A 717 26.95 -9.20 -8.55
CA LEU A 717 26.65 -8.91 -7.15
C LEU A 717 26.89 -7.44 -6.76
N ALA A 718 26.14 -7.00 -5.75
CA ALA A 718 26.34 -5.75 -5.03
C ALA A 718 26.39 -5.99 -3.52
N ARG A 719 27.02 -5.08 -2.78
CA ARG A 719 27.12 -5.10 -1.32
C ARG A 719 27.20 -3.67 -0.76
N ARG A 720 26.62 -3.40 0.41
CA ARG A 720 26.74 -2.07 1.05
C ARG A 720 28.20 -1.73 1.39
N ALA A 721 28.59 -0.47 1.21
CA ALA A 721 29.82 0.07 1.81
C ALA A 721 29.51 0.53 3.24
N GLY A 722 30.37 0.22 4.23
CA GLY A 722 30.17 0.67 5.62
C GLY A 722 29.74 -0.35 6.68
N GLY A 723 30.16 -1.62 6.59
CA GLY A 723 30.12 -2.55 7.73
C GLY A 723 31.52 -2.74 8.29
N SER A 724 31.75 -2.42 9.57
CA SER A 724 33.00 -2.81 10.23
C SER A 724 33.13 -4.33 10.27
N GLU A 725 34.35 -4.81 10.04
CA GLU A 725 34.77 -6.17 10.39
C GLU A 725 34.51 -6.51 11.86
#